data_AF-A0A1V6CCU1-F1
#
_entry.id   AF-A0A1V6CCU1-F1
#
_cell.length_a   1.000
_cell.length_b   1.000
_cell.length_c   1.000
_cell.angle_alpha   90.00
_cell.angle_beta   90.00
_cell.angle_gamma   90.00
#
_symmetry.space_group_name_H-M   'P 1'
#
loop_
_entity.id
_entity.type
_entity.pdbx_description
1 polymer ?
#
loop_
_entity_poly.entity_id
_entity_poly.type
_entity_poly.pdbx_seq_one_letter_code
_entity_poly.pdbx_strand_id
1 'polypeptide(L)'
;MQLIAKRQDGNELLVGGIFSLTGYLSWSGDYKKKGAELKIEMINEAGGINGNRLKLVAYDDRSSPELAAKIAEMLVLKHRVIAMVGTGSLPISGAVARVANKYKVPTFLNSGYTIDPLSDLFVFNTSHKTEFAVAGSFGHFVERGINRIALLMPRGPLGDLGSWLGRQVGRELGIKIVGEERFDVSVPEMTSQLERLKSLKPLALFSFVTGEPAARLVTKMAQLGMNISLLVSHGNANPAFLKLVSRAPIPIIVPSGRTMILDSIPEEDPCRNKMTDFGERHTRRFGEPANYCSAESADAIDLLAEGLRSSGRPDGRILRDAVEAIKQFEGMQGVYDLSPIDHYGTQVEHMVLLDVQDGIWHLTKRLSSVGVFEAIHSDNKKKLVFRLARAFNEPSTEALKLAYETPGSTRRLAAQVGLSCTNLKGDPCFAVKLSSREKQELIQAIREEDYTKAKESLCRSLTISLLQYYEAFEPLKLAVSELFHALFDAAASEEGVDLEKLIELKSKYVLEWTDLKGQEALCFWTVKAFREVIELISERQRERGTGLLKNILRFIEIHFAENLTVDRIAREVCLSPSRLIHRMKSQYGLTLSDCIAKTRMDKAKALLKDTDMTICEIAHEVGYVDQGYFTRVFKKCLNKTPGNYRESSRLGFPSNRDS
;
A
#
# COMPACT_ATOMS: atom_id res chain seq x y z
N MET A 1 24.72 -28.71 2.91
CA MET A 1 23.91 -29.55 2.01
C MET A 1 22.51 -28.96 1.94
N GLN A 2 22.09 -28.58 0.73
CA GLN A 2 20.91 -27.77 0.42
C GLN A 2 19.59 -28.40 0.91
N LEU A 3 18.79 -27.65 1.65
CA LEU A 3 17.35 -27.92 1.79
C LEU A 3 16.63 -27.09 0.73
N ILE A 4 16.61 -27.64 -0.49
CA ILE A 4 15.67 -27.24 -1.53
C ILE A 4 14.27 -27.46 -0.95
N ALA A 5 13.56 -26.37 -0.72
CA ALA A 5 12.12 -26.43 -0.48
C ALA A 5 11.50 -27.22 -1.64
N LYS A 6 10.83 -28.33 -1.32
CA LYS A 6 9.98 -29.04 -2.27
C LYS A 6 9.07 -28.02 -2.95
N ARG A 7 9.29 -27.81 -4.26
CA ARG A 7 8.36 -27.16 -5.18
C ARG A 7 6.96 -27.67 -4.86
N GLN A 8 6.04 -26.77 -4.53
CA GLN A 8 4.63 -27.07 -4.77
C GLN A 8 4.48 -27.21 -6.28
N ASP A 9 4.08 -28.38 -6.74
CA ASP A 9 3.51 -28.52 -8.07
C ASP A 9 2.31 -27.57 -8.18
N GLY A 10 2.40 -26.62 -9.10
CA GLY A 10 1.34 -25.68 -9.40
C GLY A 10 1.84 -24.58 -10.32
N ASN A 11 1.64 -24.75 -11.63
CA ASN A 11 1.93 -23.78 -12.70
C ASN A 11 1.14 -22.46 -12.58
N GLU A 12 0.68 -22.05 -11.39
CA GLU A 12 -0.22 -20.90 -11.17
C GLU A 12 0.31 -19.96 -10.06
N LEU A 13 0.43 -18.66 -10.38
CA LEU A 13 0.69 -17.57 -9.44
C LEU A 13 -0.62 -16.85 -9.13
N LEU A 14 -0.97 -16.76 -7.84
CA LEU A 14 -2.24 -16.20 -7.39
C LEU A 14 -2.14 -14.68 -7.16
N VAL A 15 -3.01 -13.92 -7.84
CA VAL A 15 -3.17 -12.48 -7.66
C VAL A 15 -4.49 -12.23 -6.94
N GLY A 16 -4.44 -11.51 -5.82
CA GLY A 16 -5.64 -11.16 -5.06
C GLY A 16 -6.36 -9.96 -5.68
N GLY A 17 -7.66 -10.07 -5.93
CA GLY A 17 -8.48 -8.97 -6.42
C GLY A 17 -9.46 -8.50 -5.36
N ILE A 18 -9.48 -7.20 -5.06
CA ILE A 18 -10.45 -6.58 -4.15
C ILE A 18 -11.22 -5.52 -4.93
N PHE A 19 -12.48 -5.80 -5.24
CA PHE A 19 -13.31 -4.94 -6.07
C PHE A 19 -14.64 -4.65 -5.38
N SER A 20 -15.12 -3.42 -5.46
CA SER A 20 -16.49 -3.10 -5.01
C SER A 20 -17.49 -3.54 -6.08
N LEU A 21 -17.94 -4.79 -6.04
CA LEU A 21 -18.92 -5.34 -7.00
C LEU A 21 -20.35 -5.04 -6.56
N THR A 22 -20.56 -4.86 -5.26
CA THR A 22 -21.80 -4.35 -4.68
C THR A 22 -21.55 -3.10 -3.83
N GLY A 23 -22.62 -2.42 -3.43
CA GLY A 23 -22.55 -1.13 -2.73
C GLY A 23 -22.41 0.06 -3.68
N TYR A 24 -22.15 1.25 -3.12
CA TYR A 24 -22.21 2.53 -3.85
C TYR A 24 -21.10 2.72 -4.90
N LEU A 25 -20.09 1.84 -4.91
CA LEU A 25 -19.00 1.84 -5.91
C LEU A 25 -19.11 0.70 -6.94
N SER A 26 -20.22 -0.07 -6.94
CA SER A 26 -20.46 -1.20 -7.86
C SER A 26 -20.20 -0.86 -9.33
N TRP A 27 -20.65 0.32 -9.74
CA TRP A 27 -20.45 0.86 -11.09
C TRP A 27 -18.97 0.92 -11.51
N SER A 28 -18.04 1.09 -10.56
CA SER A 28 -16.59 1.16 -10.83
C SER A 28 -15.88 -0.18 -10.65
N GLY A 29 -16.30 -0.98 -9.69
CA GLY A 29 -15.60 -2.23 -9.35
C GLY A 29 -15.76 -3.29 -10.43
N ASP A 30 -16.89 -3.33 -11.13
CA ASP A 30 -17.11 -4.25 -12.25
C ASP A 30 -16.12 -3.98 -13.41
N TYR A 31 -15.97 -2.73 -13.84
CA TYR A 31 -14.97 -2.33 -14.85
C TYR A 31 -13.54 -2.69 -14.42
N LYS A 32 -13.20 -2.46 -13.15
CA LYS A 32 -11.87 -2.77 -12.60
C LYS A 32 -11.59 -4.27 -12.61
N LYS A 33 -12.58 -5.08 -12.23
CA LYS A 33 -12.47 -6.54 -12.26
C LYS A 33 -12.28 -7.03 -13.70
N LYS A 34 -13.11 -6.58 -14.64
CA LYS A 34 -13.02 -6.93 -16.07
C LYS A 34 -11.66 -6.59 -16.66
N GLY A 35 -11.12 -5.40 -16.35
CA GLY A 35 -9.78 -4.99 -16.77
C GLY A 35 -8.67 -5.90 -16.27
N ALA A 36 -8.69 -6.27 -14.99
CA ALA A 36 -7.72 -7.19 -14.40
C ALA A 36 -7.84 -8.62 -14.98
N GLU A 37 -9.07 -9.12 -15.15
CA GLU A 37 -9.34 -10.45 -15.71
C GLU A 37 -8.84 -10.57 -17.14
N LEU A 38 -9.25 -9.64 -18.02
CA LEU A 38 -8.82 -9.64 -19.41
C LEU A 38 -7.30 -9.56 -19.52
N LYS A 39 -6.65 -8.76 -18.67
CA LYS A 39 -5.22 -8.62 -18.77
C LYS A 39 -4.47 -9.89 -18.34
N ILE A 40 -4.98 -10.59 -17.32
CA ILE A 40 -4.49 -11.93 -16.94
C ILE A 40 -4.70 -12.94 -18.07
N GLU A 41 -5.87 -12.91 -18.74
CA GLU A 41 -6.16 -13.76 -19.91
C GLU A 41 -5.11 -13.52 -21.01
N MET A 42 -4.88 -12.26 -21.40
CA MET A 42 -3.89 -11.88 -22.41
C MET A 42 -2.46 -12.34 -22.07
N ILE A 43 -2.02 -12.19 -20.81
CA ILE A 43 -0.70 -12.64 -20.37
C ILE A 43 -0.58 -14.16 -20.44
N ASN A 44 -1.64 -14.88 -20.03
CA ASN A 44 -1.66 -16.33 -20.07
C ASN A 44 -1.68 -16.88 -21.51
N GLU A 45 -2.41 -16.24 -22.41
CA GLU A 45 -2.39 -16.54 -23.86
C GLU A 45 -1.00 -16.35 -24.46
N ALA A 46 -0.25 -15.36 -23.98
CA ALA A 46 1.14 -15.12 -24.36
C ALA A 46 2.17 -16.06 -23.69
N GLY A 47 1.72 -17.13 -23.02
CA GLY A 47 2.59 -18.13 -22.39
C GLY A 47 2.88 -17.91 -20.90
N GLY A 48 2.22 -16.93 -20.26
CA GLY A 48 2.36 -16.64 -18.84
C GLY A 48 3.64 -15.88 -18.49
N ILE A 49 4.12 -16.07 -17.26
CA ILE A 49 5.31 -15.42 -16.71
C ILE A 49 6.27 -16.46 -16.17
N ASN A 50 7.45 -16.56 -16.78
CA ASN A 50 8.51 -17.50 -16.39
C ASN A 50 7.98 -18.95 -16.31
N GLY A 51 7.09 -19.34 -17.23
CA GLY A 51 6.43 -20.65 -17.28
C GLY A 51 5.22 -20.83 -16.35
N ASN A 52 4.83 -19.81 -15.59
CA ASN A 52 3.67 -19.86 -14.69
C ASN A 52 2.51 -19.03 -15.25
N ARG A 53 1.29 -19.54 -15.11
CA ARG A 53 0.06 -18.79 -15.40
C ARG A 53 -0.30 -17.89 -14.23
N LEU A 54 -0.92 -16.75 -14.52
CA LEU A 54 -1.55 -15.91 -13.50
C LEU A 54 -3.00 -16.33 -13.27
N LYS A 55 -3.46 -16.23 -12.02
CA LYS A 55 -4.86 -16.50 -11.65
C LYS A 55 -5.38 -15.48 -10.65
N LEU A 56 -6.51 -14.86 -10.99
CA LEU A 56 -7.17 -13.88 -10.14
C LEU A 56 -8.04 -14.58 -9.08
N VAL A 57 -7.83 -14.23 -7.82
CA VAL A 57 -8.70 -14.58 -6.70
C VAL A 57 -9.44 -13.32 -6.27
N ALA A 58 -10.61 -13.07 -6.89
CA ALA A 58 -11.36 -11.84 -6.70
C ALA A 58 -12.44 -11.95 -5.61
N TYR A 59 -12.59 -10.89 -4.81
CA TYR A 59 -13.62 -10.75 -3.78
C TYR A 59 -14.32 -9.39 -3.86
N ASP A 60 -15.60 -9.41 -3.47
CA ASP A 60 -16.44 -8.21 -3.34
C ASP A 60 -16.29 -7.59 -1.94
N ASP A 61 -15.78 -6.35 -1.88
CA ASP A 61 -15.65 -5.60 -0.62
C ASP A 61 -16.92 -4.84 -0.22
N ARG A 62 -17.96 -4.86 -1.06
CA ARG A 62 -19.25 -4.19 -0.83
C ARG A 62 -19.13 -2.69 -0.53
N SER A 63 -18.07 -2.06 -1.04
CA SER A 63 -17.71 -0.68 -0.73
C SER A 63 -17.45 -0.41 0.77
N SER A 64 -17.00 -1.40 1.55
CA SER A 64 -16.68 -1.29 2.99
C SER A 64 -15.17 -1.37 3.26
N PRO A 65 -14.58 -0.37 3.93
CA PRO A 65 -13.18 -0.43 4.37
C PRO A 65 -12.86 -1.61 5.31
N GLU A 66 -13.77 -1.92 6.23
CA GLU A 66 -13.59 -3.00 7.21
C GLU A 66 -13.59 -4.37 6.54
N LEU A 67 -14.50 -4.56 5.57
CA LEU A 67 -14.57 -5.80 4.80
C LEU A 67 -13.35 -5.93 3.88
N ALA A 68 -12.93 -4.85 3.21
CA ALA A 68 -11.74 -4.84 2.37
C ALA A 68 -10.47 -5.24 3.15
N ALA A 69 -10.29 -4.75 4.38
CA ALA A 69 -9.17 -5.17 5.23
C ALA A 69 -9.20 -6.67 5.54
N LYS A 70 -10.37 -7.21 5.89
CA LYS A 70 -10.54 -8.66 6.16
C LYS A 70 -10.28 -9.51 4.93
N ILE A 71 -10.73 -9.05 3.76
CA ILE A 71 -10.48 -9.71 2.47
C ILE A 71 -8.98 -9.69 2.17
N ALA A 72 -8.31 -8.54 2.33
CA ALA A 72 -6.87 -8.43 2.12
C ALA A 72 -6.10 -9.40 3.04
N GLU A 73 -6.42 -9.46 4.34
CA GLU A 73 -5.78 -10.42 5.25
C GLU A 73 -6.06 -11.88 4.83
N MET A 74 -7.27 -12.20 4.36
CA MET A 74 -7.61 -13.53 3.84
C MET A 74 -6.79 -13.86 2.58
N LEU A 75 -6.70 -12.94 1.64
CA LEU A 75 -5.93 -13.11 0.40
C LEU A 75 -4.46 -13.41 0.71
N VAL A 76 -3.87 -12.67 1.65
CA VAL A 76 -2.47 -12.87 2.05
C VAL A 76 -2.28 -14.16 2.84
N LEU A 77 -3.05 -14.37 3.92
CA LEU A 77 -2.77 -15.44 4.88
C LEU A 77 -3.30 -16.81 4.43
N LYS A 78 -4.47 -16.84 3.79
CA LYS A 78 -5.13 -18.08 3.36
C LYS A 78 -4.80 -18.42 1.92
N HIS A 79 -4.97 -17.46 1.01
CA HIS A 79 -4.73 -17.71 -0.42
C HIS A 79 -3.26 -17.57 -0.82
N ARG A 80 -2.42 -16.97 0.02
CA ARG A 80 -0.98 -16.77 -0.25
C ARG A 80 -0.75 -16.09 -1.60
N VAL A 81 -1.55 -15.07 -1.88
CA VAL A 81 -1.39 -14.28 -3.10
C VAL A 81 -0.03 -13.59 -3.12
N ILE A 82 0.54 -13.48 -4.31
CA ILE A 82 1.86 -12.87 -4.53
C ILE A 82 1.78 -11.34 -4.61
N ALA A 83 0.60 -10.83 -4.95
CA ALA A 83 0.28 -9.41 -5.03
C ALA A 83 -1.25 -9.22 -4.91
N MET A 84 -1.67 -7.99 -4.63
CA MET A 84 -3.08 -7.59 -4.64
C MET A 84 -3.33 -6.47 -5.66
N VAL A 85 -4.53 -6.44 -6.24
CA VAL A 85 -5.01 -5.41 -7.18
C VAL A 85 -6.42 -4.96 -6.77
N GLY A 86 -6.72 -3.69 -7.03
CA GLY A 86 -7.87 -2.99 -6.47
C GLY A 86 -7.43 -2.10 -5.31
N THR A 87 -8.26 -1.26 -4.72
CA THR A 87 -9.73 -1.22 -4.74
C THR A 87 -10.21 0.20 -5.11
N GLY A 88 -11.44 0.56 -4.76
CA GLY A 88 -12.03 1.88 -4.92
C GLY A 88 -11.55 2.90 -3.87
N SER A 89 -12.46 3.79 -3.49
CA SER A 89 -12.27 5.05 -2.76
C SER A 89 -11.16 5.10 -1.68
N LEU A 90 -10.71 6.31 -1.36
CA LEU A 90 -9.68 6.62 -0.35
C LEU A 90 -9.76 5.76 0.94
N PRO A 91 -10.91 5.66 1.65
CA PRO A 91 -10.97 4.91 2.91
C PRO A 91 -10.78 3.40 2.73
N ILE A 92 -11.27 2.82 1.62
CA ILE A 92 -11.14 1.40 1.34
C ILE A 92 -9.69 1.09 0.95
N SER A 93 -9.12 1.90 0.06
CA SER A 93 -7.71 1.83 -0.34
C SER A 93 -6.76 1.94 0.86
N GLY A 94 -7.00 2.89 1.78
CA GLY A 94 -6.19 3.02 2.99
C GLY A 94 -6.29 1.82 3.94
N ALA A 95 -7.42 1.11 3.96
CA ALA A 95 -7.57 -0.12 4.74
C ALA A 95 -6.75 -1.28 4.15
N VAL A 96 -6.75 -1.42 2.83
CA VAL A 96 -5.94 -2.42 2.12
C VAL A 96 -4.44 -2.10 2.21
N ALA A 97 -4.05 -0.82 2.07
CA ALA A 97 -2.66 -0.37 2.19
C ALA A 97 -2.02 -0.76 3.53
N ARG A 98 -2.76 -0.64 4.64
CA ARG A 98 -2.27 -1.08 5.96
C ARG A 98 -1.95 -2.57 6.00
N VAL A 99 -2.78 -3.40 5.38
CA VAL A 99 -2.57 -4.85 5.28
C VAL A 99 -1.38 -5.16 4.37
N ALA A 100 -1.30 -4.53 3.21
CA ALA A 100 -0.21 -4.69 2.25
C ALA A 100 1.16 -4.46 2.91
N ASN A 101 1.32 -3.34 3.62
CA ASN A 101 2.57 -3.01 4.30
C ASN A 101 2.85 -3.91 5.50
N LYS A 102 1.83 -4.27 6.29
CA LYS A 102 1.97 -5.19 7.43
C LYS A 102 2.53 -6.54 7.01
N TYR A 103 2.06 -7.08 5.89
CA TYR A 103 2.46 -8.41 5.40
C TYR A 103 3.46 -8.37 4.25
N LYS A 104 3.92 -7.19 3.83
CA LYS A 104 4.94 -7.01 2.79
C LYS A 104 4.54 -7.61 1.44
N VAL A 105 3.29 -7.40 1.04
CA VAL A 105 2.72 -7.89 -0.22
C VAL A 105 2.48 -6.72 -1.17
N PRO A 106 3.15 -6.68 -2.34
CA PRO A 106 2.93 -5.66 -3.36
C PRO A 106 1.45 -5.52 -3.69
N THR A 107 0.95 -4.29 -3.65
CA THR A 107 -0.46 -4.00 -3.84
C THR A 107 -0.63 -2.81 -4.77
N PHE A 108 -1.40 -3.00 -5.84
CA PHE A 108 -1.66 -1.98 -6.84
C PHE A 108 -3.08 -1.45 -6.66
N LEU A 109 -3.18 -0.29 -6.01
CA LEU A 109 -4.41 0.46 -5.84
C LEU A 109 -4.83 1.14 -7.14
N ASN A 110 -6.12 1.40 -7.28
CA ASN A 110 -6.71 2.04 -8.47
C ASN A 110 -7.70 3.13 -8.02
N SER A 111 -7.25 4.10 -7.22
CA SER A 111 -8.14 5.12 -6.66
C SER A 111 -7.42 6.44 -6.42
N GLY A 112 -8.16 7.48 -6.01
CA GLY A 112 -7.55 8.76 -5.58
C GLY A 112 -6.77 8.68 -4.25
N TYR A 113 -6.41 7.49 -3.76
CA TYR A 113 -5.56 7.33 -2.58
C TYR A 113 -4.19 7.96 -2.80
N THR A 114 -3.77 8.86 -1.91
CA THR A 114 -2.44 9.46 -1.90
C THR A 114 -1.44 8.50 -1.25
N ILE A 115 -0.46 8.03 -2.00
CA ILE A 115 0.63 7.20 -1.47
C ILE A 115 1.54 8.06 -0.60
N ASP A 116 1.78 7.61 0.63
CA ASP A 116 2.87 8.13 1.44
C ASP A 116 4.12 7.26 1.23
N PRO A 117 5.15 7.71 0.49
CA PRO A 117 6.31 6.88 0.18
C PRO A 117 7.05 6.38 1.42
N LEU A 118 6.86 6.98 2.59
CA LEU A 118 7.51 6.57 3.84
C LEU A 118 6.79 5.43 4.57
N SER A 119 5.48 5.29 4.38
CA SER A 119 4.67 4.26 5.05
C SER A 119 4.04 3.25 4.10
N ASP A 120 3.86 3.62 2.83
CA ASP A 120 3.19 2.86 1.78
C ASP A 120 4.17 2.14 0.86
N LEU A 121 5.17 1.52 1.47
CA LEU A 121 6.34 0.93 0.81
C LEU A 121 6.00 -0.27 -0.07
N PHE A 122 4.86 -0.92 0.15
CA PHE A 122 4.37 -2.05 -0.68
C PHE A 122 3.15 -1.68 -1.52
N VAL A 123 2.85 -0.38 -1.64
CA VAL A 123 1.64 0.09 -2.30
C VAL A 123 2.02 0.92 -3.51
N PHE A 124 1.48 0.55 -4.65
CA PHE A 124 1.53 1.25 -5.91
C PHE A 124 0.14 1.74 -6.29
N ASN A 125 0.04 2.74 -7.16
CA ASN A 125 -1.25 3.25 -7.58
C ASN A 125 -1.22 3.58 -9.08
N THR A 126 -2.06 2.88 -9.84
CA THR A 126 -2.15 3.07 -11.30
C THR A 126 -3.23 4.06 -11.72
N SER A 127 -3.95 4.65 -10.76
CA SER A 127 -4.70 5.88 -11.00
C SER A 127 -3.75 7.07 -11.10
N HIS A 128 -4.08 8.09 -11.89
CA HIS A 128 -3.30 9.32 -11.89
C HIS A 128 -3.39 10.04 -10.54
N LYS A 129 -2.33 10.80 -10.21
CA LYS A 129 -2.32 11.67 -9.02
C LYS A 129 -3.49 12.65 -9.08
N THR A 130 -4.20 12.82 -7.97
CA THR A 130 -5.34 13.76 -7.91
C THR A 130 -4.88 15.20 -8.11
N GLU A 131 -3.65 15.50 -7.70
CA GLU A 131 -2.92 16.73 -7.95
C GLU A 131 -2.90 17.06 -9.44
N PHE A 132 -2.60 16.08 -10.30
CA PHE A 132 -2.55 16.25 -11.76
C PHE A 132 -3.92 16.66 -12.30
N ALA A 133 -4.97 15.98 -11.86
CA ALA A 133 -6.34 16.27 -12.26
C ALA A 133 -6.76 17.72 -11.92
N VAL A 134 -6.48 18.17 -10.69
CA VAL A 134 -6.89 19.52 -10.24
C VAL A 134 -6.04 20.61 -10.89
N ALA A 135 -4.71 20.48 -10.87
CA ALA A 135 -3.81 21.49 -11.42
C ALA A 135 -3.91 21.61 -12.95
N GLY A 136 -4.03 20.48 -13.66
CA GLY A 136 -4.28 20.51 -15.11
C GLY A 136 -5.59 21.21 -15.46
N SER A 137 -6.66 20.93 -14.70
CA SER A 137 -7.97 21.58 -14.91
C SER A 137 -7.96 23.05 -14.56
N PHE A 138 -7.30 23.45 -13.47
CA PHE A 138 -7.22 24.85 -13.08
C PHE A 138 -6.31 25.65 -14.01
N GLY A 139 -5.22 25.06 -14.52
CA GLY A 139 -4.40 25.68 -15.57
C GLY A 139 -5.21 25.93 -16.83
N HIS A 140 -5.99 24.92 -17.25
CA HIS A 140 -6.93 25.06 -18.37
C HIS A 140 -8.00 26.15 -18.16
N PHE A 141 -8.47 26.33 -16.92
CA PHE A 141 -9.37 27.41 -16.56
C PHE A 141 -8.70 28.79 -16.68
N VAL A 142 -7.46 28.94 -16.19
CA VAL A 142 -6.70 30.19 -16.31
C VAL A 142 -6.51 30.60 -17.77
N GLU A 143 -6.17 29.65 -18.65
CA GLU A 143 -6.02 29.90 -20.09
C GLU A 143 -7.31 30.40 -20.76
N ARG A 144 -8.47 30.06 -20.18
CA ARG A 144 -9.80 30.53 -20.63
C ARG A 144 -10.28 31.79 -19.89
N GLY A 145 -9.42 32.40 -19.08
CA GLY A 145 -9.77 33.56 -18.26
C GLY A 145 -10.65 33.25 -17.03
N ILE A 146 -10.80 31.97 -16.68
CA ILE A 146 -11.55 31.54 -15.49
C ILE A 146 -10.62 31.58 -14.27
N ASN A 147 -10.66 32.71 -13.55
CA ASN A 147 -9.84 32.96 -12.36
C ASN A 147 -10.66 33.12 -11.06
N ARG A 148 -11.96 32.83 -11.09
CA ARG A 148 -12.87 32.87 -9.94
C ARG A 148 -13.62 31.55 -9.83
N ILE A 149 -13.26 30.73 -8.85
CA ILE A 149 -13.80 29.38 -8.70
C ILE A 149 -14.50 29.26 -7.34
N ALA A 150 -15.67 28.61 -7.32
CA ALA A 150 -16.33 28.19 -6.10
C ALA A 150 -16.06 26.70 -5.84
N LEU A 151 -16.06 26.30 -4.57
CA LEU A 151 -15.90 24.90 -4.16
C LEU A 151 -17.21 24.38 -3.58
N LEU A 152 -17.71 23.25 -4.09
CA LEU A 152 -18.79 22.51 -3.44
C LEU A 152 -18.28 21.10 -3.15
N MET A 153 -17.95 20.80 -1.90
CA MET A 153 -17.25 19.55 -1.59
C MET A 153 -18.12 18.60 -0.77
N PRO A 154 -18.03 17.28 -1.02
CA PRO A 154 -18.68 16.32 -0.13
C PRO A 154 -18.08 16.42 1.28
N ARG A 155 -18.86 16.04 2.29
CA ARG A 155 -18.34 15.86 3.65
C ARG A 155 -17.45 14.62 3.70
N GLY A 156 -16.33 14.74 4.40
CA GLY A 156 -15.38 13.64 4.62
C GLY A 156 -14.12 13.71 3.74
N PRO A 157 -13.29 12.65 3.78
CA PRO A 157 -11.90 12.71 3.33
C PRO A 157 -11.70 13.16 1.88
N LEU A 158 -12.60 12.76 0.97
CA LEU A 158 -12.52 13.13 -0.44
C LEU A 158 -12.71 14.64 -0.63
N GLY A 159 -13.70 15.22 0.05
CA GLY A 159 -13.94 16.66 -0.04
C GLY A 159 -12.87 17.46 0.69
N ASP A 160 -12.31 16.95 1.78
CA ASP A 160 -11.19 17.61 2.48
C ASP A 160 -9.95 17.70 1.59
N LEU A 161 -9.63 16.60 0.88
CA LEU A 161 -8.58 16.59 -0.13
C LEU A 161 -8.89 17.57 -1.27
N GLY A 162 -10.11 17.56 -1.79
CA GLY A 162 -10.55 18.47 -2.86
C GLY A 162 -10.45 19.94 -2.46
N SER A 163 -10.91 20.32 -1.27
CA SER A 163 -10.79 21.69 -0.76
C SER A 163 -9.34 22.12 -0.57
N TRP A 164 -8.51 21.24 -0.01
CA TRP A 164 -7.10 21.54 0.18
C TRP A 164 -6.41 21.75 -1.18
N LEU A 165 -6.57 20.82 -2.13
CA LEU A 165 -5.98 20.92 -3.47
C LEU A 165 -6.48 22.16 -4.21
N GLY A 166 -7.78 22.39 -4.25
CA GLY A 166 -8.36 23.54 -4.95
C GLY A 166 -7.81 24.87 -4.42
N ARG A 167 -7.58 24.99 -3.11
CA ARG A 167 -6.99 26.20 -2.51
C ARG A 167 -5.49 26.34 -2.80
N GLN A 168 -4.71 25.26 -2.68
CA GLN A 168 -3.27 25.33 -2.96
C GLN A 168 -3.02 25.63 -4.43
N VAL A 169 -3.58 24.81 -5.32
CA VAL A 169 -3.49 25.00 -6.77
C VAL A 169 -4.00 26.38 -7.16
N GLY A 170 -5.13 26.80 -6.59
CA GLY A 170 -5.70 28.11 -6.86
C GLY A 170 -4.77 29.25 -6.48
N ARG A 171 -4.10 29.19 -5.32
CA ARG A 171 -3.10 30.18 -4.91
C ARG A 171 -1.93 30.24 -5.88
N GLU A 172 -1.36 29.10 -6.24
CA GLU A 172 -0.20 29.04 -7.15
C GLU A 172 -0.53 29.55 -8.57
N LEU A 173 -1.78 29.36 -9.01
CA LEU A 173 -2.26 29.80 -10.33
C LEU A 173 -2.92 31.18 -10.35
N GLY A 174 -2.94 31.90 -9.22
CA GLY A 174 -3.62 33.20 -9.12
C GLY A 174 -5.15 33.13 -9.28
N ILE A 175 -5.76 31.98 -9.03
CA ILE A 175 -7.22 31.78 -9.02
C ILE A 175 -7.77 32.17 -7.65
N LYS A 176 -8.77 33.04 -7.65
CA LYS A 176 -9.53 33.41 -6.45
C LYS A 176 -10.60 32.34 -6.16
N ILE A 177 -10.43 31.62 -5.05
CA ILE A 177 -11.50 30.80 -4.48
C ILE A 177 -12.52 31.71 -3.81
N VAL A 178 -13.69 31.88 -4.41
CA VAL A 178 -14.69 32.89 -3.96
C VAL A 178 -15.54 32.42 -2.78
N GLY A 179 -15.69 31.11 -2.61
CA GLY A 179 -16.47 30.52 -1.53
C GLY A 179 -16.38 28.99 -1.55
N GLU A 180 -16.76 28.38 -0.44
CA GLU A 180 -16.80 26.93 -0.26
C GLU A 180 -18.06 26.53 0.50
N GLU A 181 -18.74 25.50 0.03
CA GLU A 181 -19.87 24.86 0.70
C GLU A 181 -19.65 23.35 0.81
N ARG A 182 -20.37 22.72 1.74
CA ARG A 182 -20.30 21.27 1.98
C ARG A 182 -21.66 20.60 1.87
N PHE A 183 -21.67 19.37 1.37
CA PHE A 183 -22.89 18.56 1.26
C PHE A 183 -22.65 17.10 1.64
N ASP A 184 -23.71 16.40 2.03
CA ASP A 184 -23.66 14.96 2.26
C ASP A 184 -24.03 14.23 0.97
N VAL A 185 -23.20 13.27 0.56
CA VAL A 185 -23.40 12.53 -0.69
C VAL A 185 -24.67 11.68 -0.65
N SER A 186 -25.10 11.27 0.56
CA SER A 186 -26.27 10.41 0.77
C SER A 186 -27.60 11.14 0.61
N VAL A 187 -27.63 12.48 0.77
CA VAL A 187 -28.87 13.26 0.71
C VAL A 187 -29.00 13.98 -0.63
N PRO A 188 -30.22 14.06 -1.22
CA PRO A 188 -30.46 14.73 -2.50
C PRO A 188 -30.24 16.26 -2.48
N GLU A 189 -30.30 16.88 -1.30
CA GLU A 189 -30.42 18.32 -1.12
C GLU A 189 -29.07 19.07 -1.10
N MET A 190 -28.88 19.95 -2.08
CA MET A 190 -27.73 20.87 -2.18
C MET A 190 -28.11 22.27 -2.69
N THR A 191 -29.41 22.57 -2.77
CA THR A 191 -29.96 23.79 -3.38
C THR A 191 -29.46 25.04 -2.66
N SER A 192 -29.58 25.09 -1.32
CA SER A 192 -29.17 26.27 -0.54
C SER A 192 -27.67 26.58 -0.67
N GLN A 193 -26.84 25.52 -0.73
CA GLN A 193 -25.40 25.62 -0.93
C GLN A 193 -25.10 26.21 -2.30
N LEU A 194 -25.73 25.67 -3.35
CA LEU A 194 -25.56 26.16 -4.71
C LEU A 194 -26.04 27.60 -4.88
N GLU A 195 -27.14 28.01 -4.25
CA GLU A 195 -27.62 29.41 -4.26
C GLU A 195 -26.63 30.36 -3.60
N ARG A 196 -26.07 29.99 -2.44
CA ARG A 196 -25.01 30.77 -1.77
C ARG A 196 -23.79 30.89 -2.67
N LEU A 197 -23.30 29.79 -3.26
CA LEU A 197 -22.18 29.84 -4.19
C LEU A 197 -22.48 30.65 -5.45
N LYS A 198 -23.69 30.53 -6.02
CA LYS A 198 -24.14 31.30 -7.17
C LYS A 198 -24.12 32.82 -6.89
N SER A 199 -24.52 33.24 -5.69
CA SER A 199 -24.49 34.65 -5.28
C SER A 199 -23.09 35.27 -5.31
N LEU A 200 -22.05 34.44 -5.13
CA LEU A 200 -20.65 34.84 -5.22
C LEU A 200 -20.15 34.98 -6.66
N LYS A 201 -21.00 34.67 -7.66
CA LYS A 201 -20.78 34.76 -9.12
C LYS A 201 -19.49 34.06 -9.62
N PRO A 202 -19.22 32.80 -9.24
CA PRO A 202 -18.06 32.07 -9.74
C PRO A 202 -18.12 31.89 -11.27
N LEU A 203 -16.96 31.73 -11.91
CA LEU A 203 -16.82 31.41 -13.33
C LEU A 203 -16.71 29.90 -13.59
N ALA A 204 -16.35 29.12 -12.56
CA ALA A 204 -16.45 27.67 -12.55
C ALA A 204 -16.76 27.16 -11.13
N LEU A 205 -17.32 25.95 -11.05
CA LEU A 205 -17.50 25.21 -9.80
C LEU A 205 -16.58 23.99 -9.81
N PHE A 206 -15.85 23.78 -8.72
CA PHE A 206 -15.11 22.53 -8.50
C PHE A 206 -15.81 21.71 -7.40
N SER A 207 -16.15 20.47 -7.73
CA SER A 207 -16.69 19.49 -6.79
C SER A 207 -15.96 18.16 -6.94
N PHE A 208 -15.20 17.75 -5.93
CA PHE A 208 -14.51 16.46 -5.97
C PHE A 208 -15.45 15.33 -5.56
N VAL A 209 -16.37 14.99 -6.47
CA VAL A 209 -17.45 14.01 -6.29
C VAL A 209 -17.52 13.06 -7.50
N THR A 210 -18.02 11.85 -7.29
CA THR A 210 -18.08 10.79 -8.30
C THR A 210 -19.45 10.10 -8.30
N GLY A 211 -19.88 9.59 -9.46
CA GLY A 211 -21.08 8.76 -9.62
C GLY A 211 -22.39 9.54 -9.60
N GLU A 212 -23.46 8.91 -9.10
CA GLU A 212 -24.79 9.51 -9.03
C GLU A 212 -24.85 10.86 -8.29
N PRO A 213 -24.13 11.08 -7.16
CA PRO A 213 -24.08 12.39 -6.53
C PRO A 213 -23.53 13.50 -7.44
N ALA A 214 -22.58 13.18 -8.33
CA ALA A 214 -22.05 14.12 -9.31
C ALA A 214 -23.10 14.44 -10.40
N ALA A 215 -23.83 13.43 -10.88
CA ALA A 215 -24.90 13.63 -11.86
C ALA A 215 -26.06 14.47 -11.29
N ARG A 216 -26.41 14.24 -10.02
CA ARG A 216 -27.40 15.08 -9.31
C ARG A 216 -26.95 16.53 -9.20
N LEU A 217 -25.68 16.78 -8.94
CA LEU A 217 -25.10 18.13 -8.91
C LEU A 217 -25.27 18.81 -10.27
N VAL A 218 -24.96 18.12 -11.37
CA VAL A 218 -25.18 18.62 -12.74
C VAL A 218 -26.64 19.03 -12.95
N THR A 219 -27.59 18.15 -12.60
CA THR A 219 -29.02 18.45 -12.73
C THR A 219 -29.42 19.67 -11.90
N LYS A 220 -28.95 19.79 -10.66
CA LYS A 220 -29.29 20.92 -9.78
C LYS A 220 -28.69 22.24 -10.24
N MET A 221 -27.46 22.23 -10.75
CA MET A 221 -26.85 23.42 -11.37
C MET A 221 -27.67 23.90 -12.58
N ALA A 222 -28.09 22.98 -13.46
CA ALA A 222 -28.94 23.30 -14.59
C ALA A 222 -30.29 23.88 -14.17
N GLN A 223 -30.97 23.27 -13.18
CA GLN A 223 -32.24 23.77 -12.62
C GLN A 223 -32.11 25.18 -12.03
N LEU A 224 -30.98 25.50 -11.42
CA LEU A 224 -30.71 26.82 -10.87
C LEU A 224 -30.19 27.82 -11.90
N GLY A 225 -30.06 27.45 -13.18
CA GLY A 225 -29.51 28.31 -14.23
C GLY A 225 -28.04 28.69 -13.99
N MET A 226 -27.25 27.79 -13.38
CA MET A 226 -25.81 27.94 -13.20
C MET A 226 -25.07 27.42 -14.44
N ASN A 227 -25.03 28.23 -15.50
CA ASN A 227 -24.39 27.87 -16.79
C ASN A 227 -22.88 28.15 -16.79
N ILE A 228 -22.16 27.58 -15.82
CA ILE A 228 -20.71 27.69 -15.67
C ILE A 228 -20.08 26.29 -15.71
N SER A 229 -18.78 26.22 -16.03
CA SER A 229 -18.07 24.94 -16.05
C SER A 229 -18.07 24.26 -14.69
N LEU A 230 -18.43 22.98 -14.66
CA LEU A 230 -18.31 22.11 -13.49
C LEU A 230 -17.12 21.18 -13.65
N LEU A 231 -16.10 21.31 -12.79
CA LEU A 231 -15.04 20.32 -12.65
C LEU A 231 -15.46 19.24 -11.66
N VAL A 232 -15.41 17.98 -12.09
CA VAL A 232 -15.66 16.79 -11.24
C VAL A 232 -14.44 15.87 -11.15
N SER A 233 -14.54 14.84 -10.30
CA SER A 233 -13.50 13.81 -10.16
C SER A 233 -13.24 13.04 -11.46
N HIS A 234 -11.98 12.65 -11.69
CA HIS A 234 -11.60 11.78 -12.80
C HIS A 234 -12.26 10.40 -12.79
N GLY A 235 -12.73 9.94 -11.61
CA GLY A 235 -13.52 8.70 -11.52
C GLY A 235 -14.83 8.71 -12.31
N ASN A 236 -15.28 9.88 -12.80
CA ASN A 236 -16.49 10.01 -13.64
C ASN A 236 -16.26 9.72 -15.13
N ALA A 237 -15.02 9.46 -15.57
CA ALA A 237 -14.71 9.15 -16.96
C ALA A 237 -15.10 7.71 -17.33
N ASN A 238 -16.39 7.41 -17.32
CA ASN A 238 -16.95 6.08 -17.59
C ASN A 238 -18.34 6.15 -18.27
N PRO A 239 -18.78 5.07 -18.94
CA PRO A 239 -20.06 5.05 -19.66
C PRO A 239 -21.29 5.28 -18.77
N ALA A 240 -21.28 4.79 -17.53
CA ALA A 240 -22.43 4.94 -16.62
C ALA A 240 -22.68 6.40 -16.25
N PHE A 241 -21.62 7.15 -15.94
CA PHE A 241 -21.73 8.59 -15.68
C PHE A 241 -22.13 9.37 -16.93
N LEU A 242 -21.51 9.09 -18.08
CA LEU A 242 -21.86 9.73 -19.36
C LEU A 242 -23.36 9.63 -19.66
N LYS A 243 -23.95 8.45 -19.45
CA LYS A 243 -25.39 8.22 -19.64
C LYS A 243 -26.24 9.16 -18.77
N LEU A 244 -25.85 9.36 -17.50
CA LEU A 244 -26.57 10.20 -16.56
C LEU A 244 -26.52 11.70 -16.90
N VAL A 245 -25.43 12.16 -17.53
CA VAL A 245 -25.20 13.59 -17.82
C VAL A 245 -25.25 13.95 -19.31
N SER A 246 -25.56 12.98 -20.19
CA SER A 246 -25.55 13.12 -21.65
C SER A 246 -26.34 14.30 -22.23
N ARG A 247 -27.35 14.78 -21.50
CA ARG A 247 -28.22 15.91 -21.89
C ARG A 247 -28.04 17.15 -21.01
N ALA A 248 -26.95 17.22 -20.26
CA ALA A 248 -26.68 18.33 -19.37
C ALA A 248 -26.46 19.62 -20.18
N PRO A 249 -27.16 20.73 -19.88
CA PRO A 249 -26.99 21.99 -20.58
C PRO A 249 -25.83 22.83 -20.03
N ILE A 250 -24.89 22.20 -19.31
CA ILE A 250 -23.75 22.88 -18.68
C ILE A 250 -22.46 22.16 -19.09
N PRO A 251 -21.33 22.87 -19.24
CA PRO A 251 -20.04 22.23 -19.48
C PRO A 251 -19.58 21.42 -18.27
N ILE A 252 -19.15 20.17 -18.49
CA ILE A 252 -18.73 19.25 -17.43
C ILE A 252 -17.29 18.80 -17.73
N ILE A 253 -16.33 19.38 -17.02
CA ILE A 253 -14.93 19.01 -17.16
C ILE A 253 -14.63 17.77 -16.32
N VAL A 254 -14.19 16.71 -17.00
CA VAL A 254 -13.78 15.44 -16.39
C VAL A 254 -12.32 15.17 -16.76
N PRO A 255 -11.37 15.28 -15.82
CA PRO A 255 -10.01 14.83 -16.06
C PRO A 255 -10.01 13.30 -16.25
N SER A 256 -9.17 12.78 -17.12
CA SER A 256 -9.08 11.34 -17.36
C SER A 256 -7.72 10.98 -17.91
N GLY A 257 -7.46 9.69 -18.10
CA GLY A 257 -6.32 9.21 -18.87
C GLY A 257 -6.64 9.03 -20.35
N ARG A 258 -5.58 8.83 -21.14
CA ARG A 258 -5.63 8.79 -22.61
C ARG A 258 -6.46 7.64 -23.17
N THR A 259 -6.73 6.58 -22.39
CA THR A 259 -7.62 5.48 -22.83
C THR A 259 -9.03 5.95 -23.19
N MET A 260 -9.47 7.12 -22.71
CA MET A 260 -10.79 7.65 -23.07
C MET A 260 -10.84 8.35 -24.43
N ILE A 261 -9.70 8.48 -25.12
CA ILE A 261 -9.59 9.19 -26.41
C ILE A 261 -8.88 8.35 -27.47
N LEU A 262 -9.11 7.03 -27.50
CA LEU A 262 -8.45 6.10 -28.43
C LEU A 262 -8.55 6.57 -29.88
N ASP A 263 -9.71 7.07 -30.31
CA ASP A 263 -9.95 7.53 -31.69
C ASP A 263 -9.22 8.85 -32.02
N SER A 264 -8.71 9.55 -31.00
CA SER A 264 -8.08 10.87 -31.12
C SER A 264 -6.67 10.92 -30.53
N ILE A 265 -6.04 9.75 -30.33
CA ILE A 265 -4.68 9.67 -29.81
C ILE A 265 -3.66 9.92 -30.94
N PRO A 266 -2.55 10.66 -30.71
CA PRO A 266 -1.51 10.86 -31.73
C PRO A 266 -0.96 9.53 -32.27
N GLU A 267 -0.51 9.52 -33.53
CA GLU A 267 0.11 8.32 -34.13
C GLU A 267 1.46 8.00 -33.47
N GLU A 268 2.17 9.03 -33.03
CA GLU A 268 3.49 8.96 -32.40
C GLU A 268 3.43 8.61 -30.91
N ASP A 269 2.23 8.46 -30.34
CA ASP A 269 2.05 8.14 -28.93
C ASP A 269 2.55 6.71 -28.66
N PRO A 270 3.58 6.50 -27.82
CA PRO A 270 4.18 5.19 -27.61
C PRO A 270 3.18 4.19 -27.03
N CYS A 271 2.20 4.66 -26.26
CA CYS A 271 1.21 3.80 -25.64
C CYS A 271 0.04 3.42 -26.58
N ARG A 272 -0.06 4.01 -27.79
CA ARG A 272 -1.20 3.85 -28.72
C ARG A 272 -1.50 2.39 -29.02
N ASN A 273 -0.51 1.64 -29.49
CA ASN A 273 -0.71 0.25 -29.94
C ASN A 273 -1.27 -0.63 -28.81
N LYS A 274 -0.70 -0.48 -27.61
CA LYS A 274 -1.10 -1.25 -26.43
C LYS A 274 -2.51 -0.88 -25.96
N MET A 275 -2.84 0.40 -25.99
CA MET A 275 -4.19 0.89 -25.69
C MET A 275 -5.23 0.40 -26.70
N THR A 276 -4.92 0.44 -28.00
CA THR A 276 -5.82 -0.03 -29.06
C THR A 276 -6.08 -1.54 -28.96
N ASP A 277 -5.03 -2.37 -28.82
CA ASP A 277 -5.20 -3.83 -28.66
C ASP A 277 -6.02 -4.17 -27.41
N PHE A 278 -5.75 -3.52 -26.28
CA PHE A 278 -6.55 -3.72 -25.07
C PHE A 278 -8.01 -3.29 -25.26
N GLY A 279 -8.24 -2.12 -25.87
CA GLY A 279 -9.57 -1.59 -26.15
C GLY A 279 -10.41 -2.53 -27.01
N GLU A 280 -9.84 -3.01 -28.13
CA GLU A 280 -10.51 -3.94 -29.04
C GLU A 280 -10.85 -5.28 -28.38
N ARG A 281 -9.90 -5.85 -27.62
CA ARG A 281 -10.13 -7.10 -26.88
C ARG A 281 -11.15 -6.93 -25.78
N HIS A 282 -11.15 -5.79 -25.09
CA HIS A 282 -12.14 -5.48 -24.06
C HIS A 282 -13.55 -5.42 -24.65
N THR A 283 -13.72 -4.70 -25.76
CA THR A 283 -15.01 -4.65 -26.47
C THR A 283 -15.44 -6.02 -26.96
N ARG A 284 -14.54 -6.82 -27.54
CA ARG A 284 -14.85 -8.17 -28.00
C ARG A 284 -15.26 -9.11 -26.86
N ARG A 285 -14.61 -9.00 -25.70
CA ARG A 285 -14.77 -9.91 -24.56
C ARG A 285 -16.00 -9.59 -23.70
N PHE A 286 -16.33 -8.31 -23.54
CA PHE A 286 -17.35 -7.85 -22.60
C PHE A 286 -18.52 -7.09 -23.25
N GLY A 287 -18.45 -6.80 -24.55
CA GLY A 287 -19.49 -6.06 -25.26
C GLY A 287 -19.53 -4.56 -24.92
N GLU A 288 -18.46 -4.02 -24.35
CA GLU A 288 -18.37 -2.60 -23.95
C GLU A 288 -16.94 -2.06 -24.12
N PRO A 289 -16.79 -0.76 -24.42
CA PRO A 289 -15.47 -0.15 -24.59
C PRO A 289 -14.66 -0.17 -23.29
N ALA A 290 -13.34 -0.30 -23.44
CA ALA A 290 -12.43 0.00 -22.34
C ALA A 290 -12.63 1.45 -21.89
N ASN A 291 -12.50 1.68 -20.59
CA ASN A 291 -12.58 2.99 -19.98
C ASN A 291 -11.48 3.18 -18.94
N TYR A 292 -11.47 4.37 -18.32
CA TYR A 292 -10.49 4.74 -17.31
C TYR A 292 -10.34 3.68 -16.20
N CYS A 293 -11.44 3.22 -15.60
CA CYS A 293 -11.41 2.23 -14.52
C CYS A 293 -10.85 0.87 -14.96
N SER A 294 -11.22 0.38 -16.15
CA SER A 294 -10.68 -0.89 -16.66
C SER A 294 -9.19 -0.80 -17.00
N ALA A 295 -8.75 0.36 -17.50
CA ALA A 295 -7.35 0.59 -17.86
C ALA A 295 -6.43 0.68 -16.64
N GLU A 296 -6.88 1.33 -15.54
CA GLU A 296 -6.12 1.35 -14.27
C GLU A 296 -5.80 -0.07 -13.78
N SER A 297 -6.79 -0.97 -13.78
CA SER A 297 -6.61 -2.36 -13.37
C SER A 297 -5.75 -3.16 -14.34
N ALA A 298 -5.85 -2.89 -15.65
CA ALA A 298 -5.00 -3.53 -16.65
C ALA A 298 -3.53 -3.15 -16.43
N ASP A 299 -3.24 -1.86 -16.21
CA ASP A 299 -1.89 -1.38 -15.90
C ASP A 299 -1.35 -1.99 -14.59
N ALA A 300 -2.20 -2.18 -13.58
CA ALA A 300 -1.80 -2.83 -12.32
C ALA A 300 -1.29 -4.27 -12.56
N ILE A 301 -1.99 -5.04 -13.40
CA ILE A 301 -1.57 -6.39 -13.77
C ILE A 301 -0.31 -6.37 -14.63
N ASP A 302 -0.18 -5.38 -15.51
CA ASP A 302 0.99 -5.23 -16.39
C ASP A 302 2.27 -4.91 -15.63
N LEU A 303 2.21 -3.95 -14.68
CA LEU A 303 3.35 -3.59 -13.84
C LEU A 303 3.73 -4.74 -12.90
N LEU A 304 2.75 -5.47 -12.36
CA LEU A 304 2.98 -6.71 -11.63
C LEU A 304 3.72 -7.74 -12.51
N ALA A 305 3.25 -7.92 -13.74
CA ALA A 305 3.84 -8.87 -14.66
C ALA A 305 5.29 -8.51 -15.00
N GLU A 306 5.56 -7.22 -15.23
CA GLU A 306 6.89 -6.72 -15.51
C GLU A 306 7.85 -6.89 -14.33
N GLY A 307 7.38 -6.57 -13.11
CA GLY A 307 8.13 -6.84 -11.89
C GLY A 307 8.45 -8.32 -11.68
N LEU A 308 7.51 -9.22 -12.02
CA LEU A 308 7.72 -10.67 -11.95
C LEU A 308 8.72 -11.19 -12.98
N ARG A 309 8.67 -10.67 -14.21
CA ARG A 309 9.66 -11.00 -15.26
C ARG A 309 11.05 -10.60 -14.82
N SER A 310 11.19 -9.38 -14.30
CA SER A 310 12.48 -8.82 -13.87
C SER A 310 13.03 -9.50 -12.61
N SER A 311 12.19 -9.76 -11.60
CA SER A 311 12.62 -10.40 -10.34
C SER A 311 12.89 -11.90 -10.47
N GLY A 312 12.24 -12.58 -11.41
CA GLY A 312 12.29 -14.03 -11.55
C GLY A 312 11.66 -14.83 -10.40
N ARG A 313 11.19 -14.17 -9.33
CA ARG A 313 10.65 -14.82 -8.13
C ARG A 313 9.53 -14.00 -7.49
N PRO A 314 8.42 -14.65 -7.06
CA PRO A 314 7.27 -13.96 -6.48
C PRO A 314 7.44 -13.71 -4.96
N ASP A 315 8.63 -13.28 -4.53
CA ASP A 315 8.84 -12.83 -3.14
C ASP A 315 8.38 -11.37 -3.00
N GLY A 316 7.63 -11.07 -1.95
CA GLY A 316 7.01 -9.75 -1.81
C GLY A 316 8.00 -8.58 -1.80
N ARG A 317 9.19 -8.73 -1.20
CA ARG A 317 10.20 -7.67 -1.15
C ARG A 317 10.91 -7.53 -2.49
N ILE A 318 11.35 -8.65 -3.06
CA ILE A 318 12.07 -8.67 -4.34
C ILE A 318 11.16 -8.15 -5.44
N LEU A 319 9.89 -8.57 -5.45
CA LEU A 319 8.90 -8.10 -6.41
C LEU A 319 8.63 -6.60 -6.24
N ARG A 320 8.50 -6.11 -5.00
CA ARG A 320 8.34 -4.68 -4.73
C ARG A 320 9.53 -3.87 -5.26
N ASP A 321 10.75 -4.31 -4.98
CA ASP A 321 11.98 -3.64 -5.46
C ASP A 321 12.07 -3.68 -6.99
N ALA A 322 11.68 -4.79 -7.62
CA ALA A 322 11.63 -4.90 -9.08
C ALA A 322 10.58 -3.96 -9.71
N VAL A 323 9.43 -3.79 -9.07
CA VAL A 323 8.40 -2.82 -9.52
C VAL A 323 8.87 -1.38 -9.32
N GLU A 324 9.51 -1.05 -8.19
CA GLU A 324 10.16 0.26 -7.94
C GLU A 324 11.19 0.61 -9.04
N ALA A 325 11.77 -0.38 -9.71
CA ALA A 325 12.81 -0.20 -10.73
C ALA A 325 12.27 -0.10 -12.17
N ILE A 326 10.96 -0.21 -12.39
CA ILE A 326 10.36 -0.13 -13.74
C ILE A 326 10.50 1.30 -14.29
N LYS A 327 11.09 1.40 -15.48
CA LYS A 327 11.28 2.67 -16.21
C LYS A 327 10.73 2.57 -17.62
N GLN A 328 10.21 3.71 -18.12
CA GLN A 328 9.73 3.86 -19.50
C GLN A 328 8.73 2.76 -19.92
N PHE A 329 7.89 2.30 -18.98
CA PHE A 329 6.94 1.24 -19.25
C PHE A 329 5.66 1.79 -19.88
N GLU A 330 5.40 1.44 -21.12
CA GLU A 330 4.20 1.85 -21.84
C GLU A 330 2.97 1.14 -21.25
N GLY A 331 2.07 1.89 -20.62
CA GLY A 331 0.78 1.41 -20.10
C GLY A 331 -0.42 1.95 -20.87
N MET A 332 -1.62 1.64 -20.40
CA MET A 332 -2.88 2.14 -20.94
C MET A 332 -3.14 3.59 -20.52
N GLN A 333 -2.70 3.98 -19.32
CA GLN A 333 -2.92 5.32 -18.80
C GLN A 333 -1.80 6.29 -19.19
N GLY A 334 -0.57 5.81 -19.33
CA GLY A 334 0.64 6.62 -19.38
C GLY A 334 1.89 5.81 -19.69
N VAL A 335 3.00 6.50 -19.88
CA VAL A 335 4.32 5.88 -19.70
C VAL A 335 4.65 5.93 -18.20
N TYR A 336 5.07 4.80 -17.63
CA TYR A 336 5.37 4.65 -16.22
C TYR A 336 6.88 4.73 -15.98
N ASP A 337 7.27 5.65 -15.10
CA ASP A 337 8.61 5.79 -14.54
C ASP A 337 8.53 5.69 -13.02
N LEU A 338 8.52 4.45 -12.51
CA LEU A 338 8.39 4.17 -11.08
C LEU A 338 9.71 4.40 -10.37
N SER A 339 9.64 4.77 -9.10
CA SER A 339 10.82 4.89 -8.24
C SER A 339 10.45 4.64 -6.80
N PRO A 340 11.42 4.41 -5.90
CA PRO A 340 11.12 4.26 -4.47
C PRO A 340 10.35 5.44 -3.85
N ILE A 341 10.43 6.65 -4.44
CA ILE A 341 9.71 7.84 -3.95
C ILE A 341 8.43 8.16 -4.75
N ASP A 342 8.24 7.52 -5.91
CA ASP A 342 7.07 7.71 -6.76
C ASP A 342 6.53 6.36 -7.23
N HIS A 343 5.52 5.89 -6.51
CA HIS A 343 4.81 4.65 -6.79
C HIS A 343 3.58 4.83 -7.70
N TYR A 344 3.44 6.00 -8.36
CA TYR A 344 2.49 6.22 -9.45
C TYR A 344 3.16 6.09 -10.81
N GLY A 345 4.34 6.67 -10.96
CA GLY A 345 5.17 6.65 -12.17
C GLY A 345 4.60 7.39 -13.39
N THR A 346 3.35 7.83 -13.36
CA THR A 346 2.75 8.67 -14.41
C THR A 346 3.06 10.14 -14.21
N GLN A 347 2.88 10.93 -15.27
CA GLN A 347 3.07 12.38 -15.30
C GLN A 347 1.76 13.07 -15.71
N VAL A 348 1.70 14.41 -15.57
CA VAL A 348 0.47 15.17 -15.88
C VAL A 348 0.10 15.10 -17.36
N GLU A 349 1.08 14.96 -18.26
CA GLU A 349 0.90 14.85 -19.72
C GLU A 349 0.13 13.58 -20.11
N HIS A 350 0.15 12.57 -19.26
CA HIS A 350 -0.61 11.33 -19.45
C HIS A 350 -2.11 11.51 -19.15
N MET A 351 -2.51 12.67 -18.61
CA MET A 351 -3.90 13.04 -18.41
C MET A 351 -4.43 13.96 -19.52
N VAL A 352 -5.73 13.84 -19.75
CA VAL A 352 -6.53 14.65 -20.66
C VAL A 352 -7.72 15.24 -19.93
N LEU A 353 -8.28 16.33 -20.46
CA LEU A 353 -9.55 16.90 -20.01
C LEU A 353 -10.63 16.57 -21.02
N LEU A 354 -11.72 16.01 -20.55
CA LEU A 354 -12.91 15.68 -21.34
C LEU A 354 -14.06 16.63 -20.97
N ASP A 355 -14.93 16.87 -21.94
CA ASP A 355 -16.24 17.48 -21.75
C ASP A 355 -17.32 16.53 -22.27
N VAL A 356 -18.57 16.72 -21.84
CA VAL A 356 -19.73 15.98 -22.33
C VAL A 356 -20.49 16.86 -23.30
N GLN A 357 -20.48 16.50 -24.59
CA GLN A 357 -21.19 17.21 -25.65
C GLN A 357 -21.97 16.20 -26.48
N ASP A 358 -23.25 16.48 -26.74
CA ASP A 358 -24.15 15.61 -27.53
C ASP A 358 -24.15 14.13 -27.11
N GLY A 359 -23.99 13.88 -25.81
CA GLY A 359 -23.97 12.53 -25.23
C GLY A 359 -22.70 11.72 -25.52
N ILE A 360 -21.63 12.34 -26.01
CA ILE A 360 -20.32 11.73 -26.21
C ILE A 360 -19.22 12.48 -25.44
N TRP A 361 -18.11 11.78 -25.18
CA TRP A 361 -16.91 12.41 -24.63
C TRP A 361 -16.21 13.23 -25.71
N HIS A 362 -15.97 14.51 -25.44
CA HIS A 362 -15.21 15.39 -26.31
C HIS A 362 -13.87 15.75 -25.66
N LEU A 363 -12.76 15.56 -26.39
CA LEU A 363 -11.44 15.97 -25.93
C LEU A 363 -11.37 17.50 -25.84
N THR A 364 -11.25 18.03 -24.64
CA THR A 364 -11.14 19.48 -24.41
C THR A 364 -9.68 19.93 -24.45
N LYS A 365 -8.78 19.14 -23.86
CA LYS A 365 -7.34 19.46 -23.81
C LYS A 365 -6.50 18.23 -23.50
N ARG A 366 -5.33 18.12 -24.14
CA ARG A 366 -4.21 17.30 -23.64
C ARG A 366 -3.37 18.14 -22.68
N LEU A 367 -3.10 17.62 -21.49
CA LEU A 367 -2.36 18.37 -20.50
C LEU A 367 -0.87 18.39 -20.85
N SER A 368 -0.18 19.43 -20.39
CA SER A 368 1.26 19.62 -20.54
C SER A 368 1.85 20.02 -19.18
N SER A 369 3.15 19.87 -19.00
CA SER A 369 3.84 20.17 -17.74
C SER A 369 3.48 21.56 -17.24
N VAL A 370 2.90 21.64 -16.05
CA VAL A 370 2.59 22.92 -15.40
C VAL A 370 3.63 23.13 -14.29
N GLY A 371 4.39 24.24 -14.31
CA GLY A 371 5.37 24.55 -13.25
C GLY A 371 4.79 24.61 -11.82
N VAL A 372 3.47 24.71 -11.72
CA VAL A 372 2.69 24.62 -10.47
C VAL A 372 2.91 23.30 -9.73
N PHE A 373 3.24 22.21 -10.43
CA PHE A 373 3.53 20.95 -9.74
C PHE A 373 4.77 21.04 -8.88
N GLU A 374 5.82 21.72 -9.34
CA GLU A 374 7.02 21.94 -8.52
C GLU A 374 6.68 22.77 -7.28
N ALA A 375 5.74 23.71 -7.37
CA ALA A 375 5.26 24.53 -6.25
C ALA A 375 4.35 23.75 -5.28
N ILE A 376 3.48 22.86 -5.76
CA ILE A 376 2.65 21.98 -4.91
C ILE A 376 3.51 20.90 -4.24
N HIS A 377 4.49 20.36 -4.98
CA HIS A 377 5.57 19.55 -4.39
C HIS A 377 6.42 20.41 -3.44
N SER A 378 6.54 21.72 -3.66
CA SER A 378 7.17 22.63 -2.71
C SER A 378 6.34 22.79 -1.41
N ASP A 379 5.03 22.62 -1.45
CA ASP A 379 4.20 22.56 -0.24
C ASP A 379 4.28 21.18 0.42
N ASN A 380 4.62 20.13 -0.36
CA ASN A 380 5.05 18.82 0.17
C ASN A 380 6.34 18.90 0.98
N LYS A 381 7.15 19.97 0.88
CA LYS A 381 8.34 20.20 1.71
C LYS A 381 8.00 20.31 3.19
N LYS A 382 6.93 21.05 3.49
CA LYS A 382 6.38 21.21 4.84
C LYS A 382 5.64 19.96 5.27
N LYS A 383 4.89 19.34 4.34
CA LYS A 383 4.28 18.04 4.60
C LYS A 383 5.28 16.91 4.74
N LEU A 384 6.50 16.98 4.21
CA LEU A 384 7.53 15.95 4.40
C LEU A 384 7.94 15.93 5.87
N VAL A 385 8.17 17.10 6.46
CA VAL A 385 8.38 17.25 7.91
C VAL A 385 7.19 16.69 8.70
N PHE A 386 5.96 17.07 8.33
CA PHE A 386 4.77 16.54 9.00
C PHE A 386 4.49 15.06 8.73
N ARG A 387 4.88 14.51 7.57
CA ARG A 387 4.76 13.09 7.20
C ARG A 387 5.80 12.26 7.94
N LEU A 388 7.04 12.73 8.03
CA LEU A 388 8.06 12.14 8.90
C LEU A 388 7.61 12.16 10.35
N ALA A 389 7.01 13.25 10.83
CA ALA A 389 6.43 13.30 12.17
C ALA A 389 5.23 12.34 12.35
N ARG A 390 4.35 12.23 11.34
CA ARG A 390 3.10 11.45 11.42
C ARG A 390 3.27 9.95 11.17
N ALA A 391 4.08 9.56 10.18
CA ALA A 391 4.35 8.16 9.82
C ALA A 391 4.98 7.39 11.00
N PHE A 392 5.54 8.11 11.96
CA PHE A 392 6.35 7.57 13.02
C PHE A 392 5.80 7.81 14.44
N ASN A 393 4.53 8.25 14.50
CA ASN A 393 3.62 8.35 15.64
C ASN A 393 3.92 9.51 16.59
N GLU A 394 2.94 10.39 16.83
CA GLU A 394 2.63 10.91 18.18
C GLU A 394 1.38 11.82 18.18
N PRO A 395 0.74 11.99 19.36
CA PRO A 395 0.00 13.20 19.74
C PRO A 395 0.83 14.51 19.76
N SER A 396 2.04 14.57 19.18
CA SER A 396 2.91 15.77 19.16
C SER A 396 2.77 16.61 17.88
N THR A 397 1.87 16.21 16.98
CA THR A 397 1.47 17.03 15.83
C THR A 397 1.00 18.43 16.23
N GLU A 398 0.51 18.64 17.46
CA GLU A 398 0.04 19.94 17.94
C GLU A 398 1.17 20.94 18.20
N ALA A 399 2.31 20.51 18.75
CA ALA A 399 3.46 21.38 18.98
C ALA A 399 4.13 21.84 17.68
N LEU A 400 4.22 20.94 16.69
CA LEU A 400 4.76 21.24 15.35
C LEU A 400 3.80 22.08 14.49
N LYS A 401 2.47 21.87 14.62
CA LYS A 401 1.45 22.74 14.00
C LYS A 401 1.54 24.17 14.53
N LEU A 402 1.58 24.34 15.85
CA LEU A 402 1.63 25.65 16.50
C LEU A 402 2.90 26.43 16.13
N ALA A 403 4.03 25.73 15.98
CA ALA A 403 5.29 26.31 15.54
C ALA A 403 5.24 26.80 14.08
N TYR A 404 4.53 26.13 13.19
CA TYR A 404 4.47 26.54 11.79
C TYR A 404 3.52 27.74 11.56
N GLU A 405 2.45 27.87 12.35
CA GLU A 405 1.43 28.91 12.19
C GLU A 405 1.88 30.31 12.66
N THR A 406 3.07 30.45 13.25
CA THR A 406 3.61 31.76 13.67
C THR A 406 4.88 32.16 12.89
N PRO A 407 4.90 33.32 12.19
CA PRO A 407 6.11 33.84 11.56
C PRO A 407 7.23 34.08 12.60
N GLY A 408 8.43 33.52 12.37
CA GLY A 408 9.62 33.69 13.24
C GLY A 408 9.93 32.51 14.20
N SER A 409 9.26 31.37 14.03
CA SER A 409 9.22 30.27 14.99
C SER A 409 10.43 29.35 15.09
N THR A 410 11.37 29.35 14.14
CA THR A 410 12.57 28.48 14.20
C THR A 410 13.40 28.76 15.46
N ARG A 411 13.42 30.02 15.94
CA ARG A 411 14.10 30.41 17.20
C ARG A 411 13.31 30.03 18.46
N ARG A 412 11.97 30.08 18.42
CA ARG A 412 11.11 29.71 19.55
C ARG A 412 11.08 28.20 19.78
N LEU A 413 11.02 27.42 18.70
CA LEU A 413 11.05 25.96 18.79
C LEU A 413 12.40 25.49 19.32
N ALA A 414 13.50 26.04 18.79
CA ALA A 414 14.84 25.77 19.33
C ALA A 414 14.91 26.03 20.84
N ALA A 415 14.40 27.17 21.33
CA ALA A 415 14.37 27.47 22.76
C ALA A 415 13.51 26.49 23.58
N GLN A 416 12.40 25.97 23.03
CA GLN A 416 11.48 25.04 23.71
C GLN A 416 12.00 23.59 23.77
N VAL A 417 12.83 23.16 22.81
CA VAL A 417 13.58 21.88 22.88
C VAL A 417 14.99 22.03 23.49
N GLY A 418 15.30 23.18 24.12
CA GLY A 418 16.55 23.40 24.85
C GLY A 418 17.78 23.79 23.99
N LEU A 419 17.58 24.19 22.74
CA LEU A 419 18.60 24.68 21.81
C LEU A 419 18.71 26.21 21.87
N SER A 420 19.87 26.74 22.25
CA SER A 420 20.15 28.18 22.27
C SER A 420 20.43 28.70 20.85
N CYS A 421 19.49 29.46 20.28
CA CYS A 421 19.60 30.07 18.96
C CYS A 421 20.35 31.42 18.93
N THR A 422 21.32 31.64 19.82
CA THR A 422 21.97 32.95 19.96
C THR A 422 23.01 33.27 18.90
N ASN A 423 23.54 32.29 18.15
CA ASN A 423 24.64 32.50 17.18
C ASN A 423 24.31 32.10 15.72
N LEU A 424 23.09 32.35 15.23
CA LEU A 424 22.73 32.15 13.81
C LEU A 424 23.22 33.28 12.89
N LYS A 425 24.46 33.76 13.09
CA LYS A 425 25.17 34.60 12.13
C LYS A 425 26.61 34.12 12.00
N GLY A 426 26.87 33.39 10.92
CA GLY A 426 28.16 33.51 10.21
C GLY A 426 29.29 32.55 10.55
N ASP A 427 29.05 31.30 10.95
CA ASP A 427 30.14 30.31 11.02
C ASP A 427 29.76 28.96 10.39
N PRO A 428 30.31 28.58 9.22
CA PRO A 428 30.07 27.30 8.57
C PRO A 428 30.54 26.09 9.40
N CYS A 429 31.48 26.29 10.32
CA CYS A 429 32.07 25.20 11.10
C CYS A 429 31.28 24.82 12.37
N PHE A 430 30.31 25.62 12.81
CA PHE A 430 29.45 25.30 13.96
C PHE A 430 28.17 24.53 13.59
N ALA A 431 27.88 24.43 12.29
CA ALA A 431 26.66 23.84 11.72
C ALA A 431 26.68 22.30 11.60
N VAL A 432 27.81 21.66 11.91
CA VAL A 432 28.03 20.20 11.72
C VAL A 432 27.91 19.42 13.03
N LYS A 433 27.01 19.84 13.92
CA LYS A 433 26.62 19.03 15.09
C LYS A 433 25.12 18.88 15.08
N LEU A 434 24.63 17.84 14.41
CA LEU A 434 23.48 17.12 14.94
C LEU A 434 23.64 17.01 16.45
N SER A 435 22.60 17.35 17.21
CA SER A 435 22.75 17.37 18.66
C SER A 435 23.26 15.99 19.10
N SER A 436 24.45 15.94 19.72
CA SER A 436 25.16 14.70 20.04
C SER A 436 24.25 13.70 20.76
N ARG A 437 23.27 14.26 21.47
CA ARG A 437 22.17 13.60 22.15
C ARG A 437 21.29 12.74 21.25
N GLU A 438 20.79 13.24 20.12
CA GLU A 438 19.83 12.49 19.30
C GLU A 438 20.48 11.30 18.58
N LYS A 439 21.72 11.50 18.11
CA LYS A 439 22.56 10.43 17.59
C LYS A 439 22.83 9.37 18.66
N GLN A 440 23.15 9.78 19.89
CA GLN A 440 23.32 8.85 21.01
C GLN A 440 22.02 8.12 21.36
N GLU A 441 20.87 8.80 21.36
CA GLU A 441 19.56 8.20 21.62
C GLU A 441 19.18 7.19 20.52
N LEU A 442 19.50 7.47 19.24
CA LEU A 442 19.34 6.51 18.15
C LEU A 442 20.20 5.25 18.35
N ILE A 443 21.50 5.43 18.60
CA ILE A 443 22.44 4.33 18.82
C ILE A 443 22.01 3.49 20.02
N GLN A 444 21.65 4.14 21.13
CA GLN A 444 21.22 3.47 22.34
C GLN A 444 19.91 2.71 22.13
N ALA A 445 18.94 3.27 21.44
CA ALA A 445 17.67 2.61 21.17
C ALA A 445 17.83 1.38 20.26
N ILE A 446 18.76 1.41 19.29
CA ILE A 446 19.10 0.21 18.48
C ILE A 446 19.68 -0.89 19.39
N ARG A 447 20.61 -0.55 20.28
CA ARG A 447 21.22 -1.48 21.26
C ARG A 447 20.24 -2.06 22.27
N GLU A 448 19.25 -1.25 22.67
CA GLU A 448 18.18 -1.66 23.58
C GLU A 448 17.09 -2.48 22.86
N GLU A 449 17.22 -2.71 21.54
CA GLU A 449 16.20 -3.30 20.67
C GLU A 449 14.86 -2.53 20.70
N ASP A 450 14.87 -1.27 21.14
CA ASP A 450 13.71 -0.37 21.12
C ASP A 450 13.63 0.32 19.75
N TYR A 451 13.25 -0.46 18.75
CA TYR A 451 13.16 0.02 17.37
C TYR A 451 12.10 1.12 17.17
N THR A 452 11.15 1.24 18.09
CA THR A 452 10.17 2.34 18.10
C THR A 452 10.86 3.64 18.48
N LYS A 453 11.60 3.64 19.58
CA LYS A 453 12.38 4.80 20.04
C LYS A 453 13.53 5.15 19.08
N ALA A 454 14.18 4.15 18.47
CA ALA A 454 15.21 4.37 17.46
C ALA A 454 14.64 5.11 16.24
N LYS A 455 13.47 4.69 15.77
CA LYS A 455 12.73 5.33 14.68
C LYS A 455 12.35 6.77 15.05
N GLU A 456 11.78 7.01 16.23
CA GLU A 456 11.41 8.34 16.71
C GLU A 456 12.64 9.29 16.73
N SER A 457 13.78 8.81 17.25
CA SER A 457 14.99 9.62 17.32
C SER A 457 15.54 9.97 15.93
N LEU A 458 15.55 9.02 14.98
CA LEU A 458 15.94 9.29 13.60
C LEU A 458 15.05 10.36 12.97
N CYS A 459 13.74 10.23 13.10
CA CYS A 459 12.78 11.13 12.45
C CYS A 459 12.82 12.53 13.03
N ARG A 460 13.02 12.66 14.34
CA ARG A 460 13.26 13.96 14.98
C ARG A 460 14.56 14.59 14.45
N SER A 461 15.63 13.82 14.33
CA SER A 461 16.91 14.28 13.79
C SER A 461 16.79 14.74 12.32
N LEU A 462 16.08 13.98 11.50
CA LEU A 462 15.76 14.34 10.11
C LEU A 462 14.92 15.62 10.05
N THR A 463 13.92 15.75 10.91
CA THR A 463 13.07 16.93 11.00
C THR A 463 13.87 18.17 11.36
N ILE A 464 14.76 18.10 12.34
CA ILE A 464 15.63 19.22 12.72
C ILE A 464 16.58 19.58 11.57
N SER A 465 17.19 18.57 10.95
CA SER A 465 18.08 18.79 9.79
C SER A 465 17.34 19.49 8.65
N LEU A 466 16.12 19.05 8.34
CA LEU A 466 15.25 19.69 7.37
C LEU A 466 14.93 21.13 7.77
N LEU A 467 14.52 21.39 9.01
CA LEU A 467 14.18 22.75 9.46
C LEU A 467 15.37 23.71 9.41
N GLN A 468 16.59 23.21 9.61
CA GLN A 468 17.82 24.00 9.60
C GLN A 468 18.36 24.25 8.19
N TYR A 469 18.38 23.23 7.34
CA TYR A 469 19.09 23.24 6.07
C TYR A 469 18.17 23.10 4.84
N TYR A 470 16.86 23.33 5.01
CA TYR A 470 15.88 23.09 3.95
C TYR A 470 16.29 23.71 2.60
N GLU A 471 16.66 25.00 2.62
CA GLU A 471 17.01 25.78 1.42
C GLU A 471 18.44 25.51 0.91
N ALA A 472 19.24 24.73 1.65
CA ALA A 472 20.63 24.43 1.32
C ALA A 472 20.85 22.91 1.25
N PHE A 473 20.66 22.35 0.05
CA PHE A 473 20.66 20.90 -0.15
C PHE A 473 21.98 20.22 0.23
N GLU A 474 23.14 20.81 -0.11
CA GLU A 474 24.44 20.21 0.21
C GLU A 474 24.69 20.13 1.74
N PRO A 475 24.49 21.20 2.53
CA PRO A 475 24.52 21.09 4.00
C PRO A 475 23.53 20.07 4.57
N LEU A 476 22.31 20.00 4.03
CA LEU A 476 21.34 19.00 4.46
C LEU A 476 21.83 17.58 4.17
N LYS A 477 22.36 17.34 2.95
CA LYS A 477 22.90 16.06 2.51
C LYS A 477 24.04 15.60 3.41
N LEU A 478 24.92 16.51 3.83
CA LEU A 478 25.99 16.24 4.78
C LEU A 478 25.44 15.86 6.17
N ALA A 479 24.53 16.67 6.72
CA ALA A 479 23.94 16.40 8.04
C ALA A 479 23.23 15.02 8.07
N VAL A 480 22.44 14.73 7.04
CA VAL A 480 21.73 13.45 6.95
C VAL A 480 22.69 12.27 6.72
N SER A 481 23.82 12.49 6.04
CA SER A 481 24.86 11.48 5.87
C SER A 481 25.49 11.06 7.21
N GLU A 482 25.67 12.00 8.15
CA GLU A 482 26.16 11.67 9.50
C GLU A 482 25.18 10.79 10.29
N LEU A 483 23.86 11.01 10.14
CA LEU A 483 22.82 10.14 10.71
C LEU A 483 22.86 8.76 10.10
N PHE A 484 23.01 8.68 8.78
CA PHE A 484 23.15 7.43 8.07
C PHE A 484 24.37 6.64 8.55
N HIS A 485 25.54 7.27 8.65
CA HIS A 485 26.72 6.60 9.18
C HIS A 485 26.51 6.13 10.62
N ALA A 486 25.91 6.96 11.47
CA ALA A 486 25.61 6.61 12.86
C ALA A 486 24.70 5.37 12.97
N LEU A 487 23.69 5.26 12.12
CA LEU A 487 22.78 4.12 12.04
C LEU A 487 23.55 2.81 11.72
N PHE A 488 24.40 2.85 10.69
CA PHE A 488 25.16 1.66 10.29
C PHE A 488 26.22 1.28 11.32
N ASP A 489 26.85 2.28 11.96
CA ASP A 489 27.83 2.03 13.02
C ASP A 489 27.16 1.45 14.27
N ALA A 490 25.94 1.91 14.61
CA ALA A 490 25.12 1.31 15.66
C ALA A 490 24.82 -0.16 15.35
N ALA A 491 24.32 -0.44 14.15
CA ALA A 491 23.99 -1.79 13.71
C ALA A 491 25.20 -2.72 13.66
N ALA A 492 26.38 -2.22 13.27
CA ALA A 492 27.61 -3.00 13.28
C ALA A 492 28.07 -3.35 14.70
N SER A 493 27.66 -2.57 15.71
CA SER A 493 27.95 -2.86 17.11
C SER A 493 26.98 -3.87 17.75
N GLU A 494 25.92 -4.25 17.06
CA GLU A 494 24.93 -5.23 17.54
C GLU A 494 25.48 -6.66 17.47
N GLU A 495 25.32 -7.39 18.56
CA GLU A 495 25.86 -8.74 18.68
C GLU A 495 25.15 -9.72 17.72
N GLY A 496 25.92 -10.27 16.79
CA GLY A 496 25.44 -11.28 15.86
C GLY A 496 24.77 -10.73 14.59
N VAL A 497 24.90 -9.45 14.26
CA VAL A 497 24.54 -8.94 12.92
C VAL A 497 25.43 -9.55 11.84
N ASP A 498 24.86 -9.79 10.66
CA ASP A 498 25.61 -10.24 9.48
C ASP A 498 26.36 -9.04 8.89
N LEU A 499 27.65 -8.92 9.23
CA LEU A 499 28.49 -7.80 8.82
C LEU A 499 28.66 -7.73 7.30
N GLU A 500 28.67 -8.87 6.60
CA GLU A 500 28.82 -8.90 5.15
C GLU A 500 27.59 -8.26 4.48
N LYS A 501 26.39 -8.71 4.87
CA LYS A 501 25.13 -8.11 4.39
C LYS A 501 24.98 -6.64 4.81
N LEU A 502 25.43 -6.28 6.01
CA LEU A 502 25.38 -4.89 6.48
C LEU A 502 26.31 -3.99 5.64
N ILE A 503 27.50 -4.48 5.28
CA ILE A 503 28.45 -3.77 4.40
C ILE A 503 27.91 -3.65 2.98
N GLU A 504 27.32 -4.72 2.42
CA GLU A 504 26.65 -4.69 1.11
C GLU A 504 25.52 -3.65 1.10
N LEU A 505 24.69 -3.66 2.15
CA LEU A 505 23.61 -2.70 2.32
C LEU A 505 24.16 -1.27 2.41
N LYS A 506 25.19 -1.03 3.23
CA LYS A 506 25.82 0.29 3.36
C LYS A 506 26.34 0.78 2.00
N SER A 507 27.01 -0.10 1.26
CA SER A 507 27.59 0.21 -0.05
C SER A 507 26.52 0.57 -1.08
N LYS A 508 25.40 -0.18 -1.12
CA LYS A 508 24.24 0.12 -1.96
C LYS A 508 23.72 1.53 -1.71
N TYR A 509 23.48 1.88 -0.44
CA TYR A 509 22.94 3.21 -0.11
C TYR A 509 23.95 4.33 -0.34
N VAL A 510 25.26 4.11 -0.11
CA VAL A 510 26.29 5.12 -0.41
C VAL A 510 26.35 5.42 -1.92
N LEU A 511 26.20 4.40 -2.77
CA LEU A 511 26.16 4.59 -4.22
C LEU A 511 24.95 5.45 -4.61
N GLU A 512 23.75 5.09 -4.15
CA GLU A 512 22.53 5.87 -4.36
C GLU A 512 22.67 7.30 -3.83
N TRP A 513 23.30 7.47 -2.65
CA TRP A 513 23.49 8.76 -1.99
C TRP A 513 24.21 9.79 -2.86
N THR A 514 25.16 9.33 -3.67
CA THR A 514 26.01 10.18 -4.50
C THR A 514 25.14 11.00 -5.46
N ASP A 515 24.16 10.34 -6.08
CA ASP A 515 23.31 10.92 -7.12
C ASP A 515 22.00 11.51 -6.60
N LEU A 516 21.72 11.42 -5.29
CA LEU A 516 20.50 11.99 -4.72
C LEU A 516 20.44 13.50 -4.94
N LYS A 517 19.30 13.92 -5.48
CA LYS A 517 18.89 15.31 -5.66
C LYS A 517 17.56 15.52 -4.93
N GLY A 518 17.49 16.57 -4.14
CA GLY A 518 16.28 16.97 -3.44
C GLY A 518 16.10 16.32 -2.06
N GLN A 519 15.46 17.09 -1.18
CA GLN A 519 15.26 16.79 0.24
C GLN A 519 14.37 15.56 0.45
N GLU A 520 13.39 15.34 -0.44
CA GLU A 520 12.44 14.21 -0.36
C GLU A 520 13.14 12.88 -0.60
N ALA A 521 13.97 12.80 -1.65
CA ALA A 521 14.78 11.62 -1.92
C ALA A 521 15.72 11.33 -0.75
N LEU A 522 16.43 12.35 -0.25
CA LEU A 522 17.34 12.20 0.89
C LEU A 522 16.65 11.64 2.15
N CYS A 523 15.49 12.19 2.53
CA CYS A 523 14.73 11.70 3.69
C CYS A 523 14.19 10.29 3.47
N PHE A 524 13.62 10.03 2.30
CA PHE A 524 13.12 8.71 1.95
C PHE A 524 14.22 7.66 2.04
N TRP A 525 15.36 7.90 1.38
CA TRP A 525 16.47 6.95 1.36
C TRP A 525 17.07 6.73 2.76
N THR A 526 17.06 7.75 3.61
CA THR A 526 17.49 7.61 5.02
C THR A 526 16.52 6.75 5.84
N VAL A 527 15.21 6.98 5.71
CA VAL A 527 14.19 6.18 6.39
C VAL A 527 14.16 4.75 5.85
N LYS A 528 14.33 4.57 4.53
CA LYS A 528 14.43 3.25 3.89
C LYS A 528 15.65 2.48 4.41
N ALA A 529 16.81 3.14 4.48
CA ALA A 529 18.03 2.57 5.05
C ALA A 529 17.82 2.14 6.50
N PHE A 530 17.23 3.01 7.33
CA PHE A 530 16.89 2.67 8.71
C PHE A 530 16.02 1.41 8.81
N ARG A 531 14.93 1.36 8.04
CA ARG A 531 14.05 0.19 8.05
C ARG A 531 14.79 -1.08 7.64
N GLU A 532 15.57 -1.05 6.56
CA GLU A 532 16.29 -2.24 6.08
C GLU A 532 17.39 -2.69 7.05
N VAL A 533 18.04 -1.76 7.75
CA VAL A 533 18.98 -2.07 8.84
C VAL A 533 18.25 -2.74 10.01
N ILE A 534 17.14 -2.18 10.49
CA ILE A 534 16.34 -2.81 11.56
C ILE A 534 15.84 -4.20 11.15
N GLU A 535 15.45 -4.37 9.89
CA GLU A 535 15.02 -5.65 9.36
C GLU A 535 16.14 -6.67 9.30
N LEU A 536 17.35 -6.27 8.89
CA LEU A 536 18.53 -7.15 8.90
C LEU A 536 18.86 -7.62 10.33
N ILE A 537 18.81 -6.71 11.30
CA ILE A 537 18.99 -7.04 12.73
C ILE A 537 17.88 -8.01 13.19
N SER A 538 16.63 -7.77 12.77
CA SER A 538 15.45 -8.55 13.18
C SER A 538 15.31 -9.92 12.48
N GLU A 539 15.75 -10.06 11.23
CA GLU A 539 15.59 -11.29 10.43
C GLU A 539 16.44 -12.43 11.01
N ARG A 540 17.66 -12.14 11.45
CA ARG A 540 18.52 -13.16 12.08
C ARG A 540 18.02 -13.58 13.47
N GLN A 541 17.34 -12.69 14.19
CA GLN A 541 16.63 -13.04 15.44
C GLN A 541 15.43 -13.97 15.16
N ARG A 542 14.72 -13.78 14.04
CA ARG A 542 13.69 -14.72 13.57
C ARG A 542 14.28 -16.05 13.12
N GLU A 543 15.45 -16.08 12.51
CA GLU A 543 16.18 -17.32 12.18
C GLU A 543 16.63 -18.07 13.45
N ARG A 544 17.14 -17.36 14.47
CA ARG A 544 17.41 -17.95 15.80
C ARG A 544 16.13 -18.45 16.48
N GLY A 545 15.04 -17.68 16.42
CA GLY A 545 13.73 -18.04 16.96
C GLY A 545 13.10 -19.25 16.25
N THR A 546 13.23 -19.36 14.94
CA THR A 546 12.76 -20.54 14.17
C THR A 546 13.66 -21.75 14.42
N GLY A 547 14.97 -21.57 14.57
CA GLY A 547 15.89 -22.61 15.03
C GLY A 547 15.54 -23.14 16.41
N LEU A 548 15.24 -22.26 17.36
CA LEU A 548 14.79 -22.63 18.70
C LEU A 548 13.46 -23.39 18.66
N LEU A 549 12.45 -22.89 17.95
CA LEU A 549 11.17 -23.59 17.79
C LEU A 549 11.35 -24.97 17.15
N LYS A 550 12.20 -25.06 16.12
CA LYS A 550 12.54 -26.33 15.47
C LYS A 550 13.21 -27.30 16.44
N ASN A 551 14.10 -26.82 17.31
CA ASN A 551 14.73 -27.65 18.35
C ASN A 551 13.72 -28.11 19.41
N ILE A 552 12.82 -27.22 19.86
CA ILE A 552 11.73 -27.56 20.79
C ILE A 552 10.82 -28.64 20.17
N LEU A 553 10.36 -28.43 18.93
CA LEU A 553 9.47 -29.37 18.24
C LEU A 553 10.18 -30.70 17.96
N ARG A 554 11.45 -30.68 17.54
CA ARG A 554 12.24 -31.90 17.34
C ARG A 554 12.40 -32.70 18.63
N PHE A 555 12.68 -32.03 19.75
CA PHE A 555 12.77 -32.71 21.04
C PHE A 555 11.44 -33.33 21.46
N ILE A 556 10.32 -32.60 21.27
CA ILE A 556 8.97 -33.12 21.50
C ILE A 556 8.70 -34.31 20.58
N GLU A 557 9.05 -34.25 19.30
CA GLU A 557 8.86 -35.34 18.34
C GLU A 557 9.64 -36.61 18.66
N ILE A 558 10.81 -36.50 19.30
CA ILE A 558 11.63 -37.64 19.71
C ILE A 558 11.09 -38.26 21.01
N HIS A 559 10.67 -37.43 21.96
CA HIS A 559 10.31 -37.84 23.32
C HIS A 559 8.80 -37.81 23.60
N PHE A 560 7.95 -37.72 22.57
CA PHE A 560 6.51 -37.47 22.71
C PHE A 560 5.79 -38.50 23.59
N ALA A 561 6.20 -39.77 23.56
CA ALA A 561 5.59 -40.85 24.32
C ALA A 561 5.95 -40.81 25.83
N GLU A 562 6.96 -40.03 26.20
CA GLU A 562 7.45 -39.94 27.57
C GLU A 562 6.68 -38.89 28.38
N ASN A 563 6.93 -38.85 29.70
CA ASN A 563 6.44 -37.79 30.56
C ASN A 563 7.25 -36.50 30.34
N LEU A 564 6.81 -35.68 29.39
CA LEU A 564 7.43 -34.40 29.05
C LEU A 564 6.92 -33.27 29.96
N THR A 565 7.79 -32.83 30.88
CA THR A 565 7.54 -31.63 31.70
C THR A 565 8.16 -30.38 31.06
N VAL A 566 7.65 -29.20 31.42
CA VAL A 566 8.20 -27.91 30.97
C VAL A 566 9.69 -27.79 31.36
N ASP A 567 10.05 -28.18 32.58
CA ASP A 567 11.45 -28.18 33.06
C ASP A 567 12.39 -29.01 32.20
N ARG A 568 11.92 -30.16 31.72
CA ARG A 568 12.74 -31.04 30.89
C ARG A 568 12.99 -30.43 29.52
N ILE A 569 11.96 -29.88 28.89
CA ILE A 569 12.08 -29.21 27.59
C ILE A 569 12.96 -27.95 27.74
N ALA A 570 12.81 -27.21 28.84
CA ALA A 570 13.57 -26.00 29.13
C ALA A 570 15.08 -26.31 29.29
N ARG A 571 15.45 -27.40 29.98
CA ARG A 571 16.85 -27.84 30.09
C ARG A 571 17.46 -28.18 28.73
N GLU A 572 16.73 -28.90 27.88
CA GLU A 572 17.23 -29.26 26.54
C GLU A 572 17.58 -28.03 25.70
N VAL A 573 16.71 -27.02 25.75
CA VAL A 573 16.90 -25.80 24.93
C VAL A 573 17.65 -24.69 25.67
N CYS A 574 18.30 -25.03 26.79
CA CYS A 574 19.10 -24.12 27.60
C CYS A 574 18.35 -22.84 28.04
N LEU A 575 17.08 -22.97 28.41
CA LEU A 575 16.24 -21.88 28.92
C LEU A 575 15.69 -22.18 30.31
N SER A 576 15.28 -21.13 31.04
CA SER A 576 14.46 -21.32 32.23
C SER A 576 13.00 -21.66 31.85
N PRO A 577 12.26 -22.41 32.69
CA PRO A 577 10.87 -22.79 32.42
C PRO A 577 9.95 -21.60 32.15
N SER A 578 10.06 -20.53 32.95
CA SER A 578 9.28 -19.30 32.78
C SER A 578 9.59 -18.59 31.47
N ARG A 579 10.87 -18.54 31.06
CA ARG A 579 11.27 -17.92 29.80
C ARG A 579 10.78 -18.71 28.59
N LEU A 580 10.80 -20.04 28.67
CA LEU A 580 10.28 -20.93 27.63
C LEU A 580 8.77 -20.76 27.45
N ILE A 581 7.97 -20.79 28.52
CA ILE A 581 6.51 -20.60 28.45
C ILE A 581 6.17 -19.23 27.87
N HIS A 582 6.82 -18.18 28.38
CA HIS A 582 6.59 -16.83 27.89
C HIS A 582 6.93 -16.70 26.40
N ARG A 583 8.08 -17.24 25.95
CA ARG A 583 8.45 -17.24 24.52
C ARG A 583 7.46 -18.03 23.66
N MET A 584 7.06 -19.23 24.09
CA MET A 584 6.11 -20.08 23.35
C MET A 584 4.78 -19.34 23.09
N LYS A 585 4.28 -18.63 24.10
CA LYS A 585 3.03 -17.87 24.02
C LYS A 585 3.18 -16.55 23.25
N SER A 586 4.22 -15.77 23.53
CA SER A 586 4.40 -14.42 22.96
C SER A 586 4.93 -14.42 21.52
N GLN A 587 5.87 -15.32 21.20
CA GLN A 587 6.54 -15.33 19.89
C GLN A 587 5.89 -16.29 18.88
N TYR A 588 5.30 -17.40 19.34
CA TYR A 588 4.73 -18.41 18.45
C TYR A 588 3.21 -18.61 18.60
N GLY A 589 2.58 -18.05 19.64
CA GLY A 589 1.15 -18.20 19.90
C GLY A 589 0.73 -19.63 20.23
N LEU A 590 1.66 -20.48 20.67
CA LEU A 590 1.44 -21.89 20.96
C LEU A 590 1.71 -22.19 22.44
N THR A 591 1.08 -23.23 22.98
CA THR A 591 1.48 -23.80 24.26
C THR A 591 2.28 -25.08 24.04
N LEU A 592 3.18 -25.39 24.98
CA LEU A 592 3.94 -26.66 24.94
C LEU A 592 2.99 -27.87 24.99
N SER A 593 1.94 -27.79 25.81
CA SER A 593 0.92 -28.83 25.93
C SER A 593 0.19 -29.09 24.62
N ASP A 594 -0.15 -28.04 23.86
CA ASP A 594 -0.78 -28.19 22.55
C ASP A 594 0.17 -28.84 21.54
N CYS A 595 1.46 -28.48 21.56
CA CYS A 595 2.47 -29.06 20.69
C CYS A 595 2.65 -30.56 20.96
N ILE A 596 2.72 -30.95 22.23
CA ILE A 596 2.82 -32.35 22.65
C ILE A 596 1.56 -33.12 22.26
N ALA A 597 0.38 -32.59 22.58
CA ALA A 597 -0.90 -33.22 22.26
C ALA A 597 -1.04 -33.43 20.74
N LYS A 598 -0.73 -32.42 19.93
CA LYS A 598 -0.77 -32.51 18.47
C LYS A 598 0.16 -33.59 17.94
N THR A 599 1.41 -33.62 18.41
CA THR A 599 2.40 -34.63 18.02
C THR A 599 1.92 -36.04 18.35
N ARG A 600 1.39 -36.25 19.57
CA ARG A 600 0.80 -37.53 19.98
C ARG A 600 -0.40 -37.93 19.12
N MET A 601 -1.27 -36.99 18.76
CA MET A 601 -2.40 -37.25 17.87
C MET A 601 -1.96 -37.61 16.45
N ASP A 602 -0.91 -36.97 15.93
CA ASP A 602 -0.35 -37.28 14.62
C ASP A 602 0.21 -38.70 14.57
N LYS A 603 0.93 -39.13 15.61
CA LYS A 603 1.42 -40.51 15.76
C LYS A 603 0.28 -41.51 15.97
N ALA A 604 -0.71 -41.17 16.77
CA ALA A 604 -1.88 -42.02 17.00
C ALA A 604 -2.68 -42.26 15.70
N LYS A 605 -2.85 -41.24 14.86
CA LYS A 605 -3.50 -41.40 13.54
C LYS A 605 -2.75 -42.38 12.63
N ALA A 606 -1.42 -42.36 12.65
CA ALA A 606 -0.60 -43.30 11.87
C ALA A 606 -0.79 -44.73 12.39
N LEU A 607 -0.64 -44.95 13.70
CA LEU A 607 -0.83 -46.27 14.31
C LEU A 607 -2.24 -46.83 14.09
N LEU A 608 -3.27 -45.96 14.13
CA LEU A 608 -4.66 -46.35 13.84
C LEU A 608 -4.88 -46.79 12.39
N LYS A 609 -4.07 -46.30 11.45
CA LYS A 609 -4.15 -46.66 10.03
C LYS A 609 -3.32 -47.89 9.71
N ASP A 610 -2.11 -47.94 10.24
CA ASP A 610 -1.05 -48.81 9.76
C ASP A 610 -0.90 -50.09 10.60
N THR A 611 -1.63 -50.21 11.71
CA THR A 611 -1.54 -51.35 12.63
C THR A 611 -2.90 -51.84 13.10
N ASP A 612 -2.95 -53.06 13.63
CA ASP A 612 -4.12 -53.65 14.31
C ASP A 612 -4.11 -53.49 15.83
N MET A 613 -3.18 -52.70 16.38
CA MET A 613 -3.10 -52.42 17.83
C MET A 613 -4.45 -51.97 18.38
N THR A 614 -4.83 -52.41 19.57
CA THR A 614 -6.03 -51.96 20.26
C THR A 614 -5.96 -50.47 20.59
N ILE A 615 -7.10 -49.83 20.84
CA ILE A 615 -7.12 -48.40 21.24
C ILE A 615 -6.36 -48.20 22.57
N CYS A 616 -6.36 -49.21 23.44
CA CYS A 616 -5.60 -49.20 24.69
C CYS A 616 -4.08 -49.19 24.46
N GLU A 617 -3.60 -50.06 23.57
CA GLU A 617 -2.17 -50.15 23.21
C GLU A 617 -1.70 -48.88 22.51
N ILE A 618 -2.50 -48.33 21.59
CA ILE A 618 -2.18 -47.05 20.92
C ILE A 618 -2.14 -45.90 21.92
N ALA A 619 -3.03 -45.88 22.91
CA ALA A 619 -3.01 -44.86 23.95
C ALA A 619 -1.69 -44.90 24.73
N HIS A 620 -1.24 -46.09 25.13
CA HIS A 620 0.03 -46.27 25.83
C HIS A 620 1.23 -45.90 24.94
N GLU A 621 1.24 -46.35 23.69
CA GLU A 621 2.33 -46.10 22.73
C GLU A 621 2.54 -44.60 22.46
N VAL A 622 1.46 -43.82 22.47
CA VAL A 622 1.53 -42.36 22.27
C VAL A 622 1.60 -41.58 23.58
N GLY A 623 1.88 -42.24 24.71
CA GLY A 623 2.20 -41.62 25.99
C GLY A 623 1.00 -41.24 26.86
N TYR A 624 -0.14 -41.91 26.69
CA TYR A 624 -1.30 -41.79 27.58
C TYR A 624 -1.47 -43.05 28.43
N VAL A 625 -1.56 -42.85 29.75
CA VAL A 625 -1.80 -43.94 30.71
C VAL A 625 -3.27 -44.38 30.70
N ASP A 626 -4.20 -43.46 30.46
CA ASP A 626 -5.65 -43.73 30.46
C ASP A 626 -6.25 -43.65 29.05
N GLN A 627 -6.82 -44.76 28.59
CA GLN A 627 -7.50 -44.85 27.29
C GLN A 627 -8.73 -43.91 27.21
N GLY A 628 -9.44 -43.72 28.33
CA GLY A 628 -10.62 -42.85 28.38
C GLY A 628 -10.27 -41.38 28.11
N TYR A 629 -9.21 -40.90 28.75
CA TYR A 629 -8.65 -39.57 28.56
C TYR A 629 -8.09 -39.40 27.15
N PHE A 630 -7.32 -40.37 26.65
CA PHE A 630 -6.87 -40.38 25.26
C PHE A 630 -8.04 -40.22 24.28
N THR A 631 -9.10 -41.01 24.44
CA THR A 631 -10.30 -40.97 23.58
C THR A 631 -10.97 -39.60 23.61
N ARG A 632 -11.06 -38.96 24.78
CA ARG A 632 -11.65 -37.62 24.95
C ARG A 632 -10.80 -36.55 24.25
N VAL A 633 -9.47 -36.60 24.41
CA VAL A 633 -8.54 -35.68 23.77
C VAL A 633 -8.54 -35.86 22.25
N PHE A 634 -8.54 -37.11 21.78
CA PHE A 634 -8.59 -37.45 20.36
C PHE A 634 -9.89 -36.94 19.71
N LYS A 635 -11.04 -37.16 20.37
CA LYS A 635 -12.34 -36.64 19.92
C LYS A 635 -12.37 -35.10 19.91
N LYS A 636 -11.78 -34.45 20.92
CA LYS A 636 -11.67 -32.99 20.94
C LYS A 636 -10.83 -32.45 19.78
N CYS A 637 -9.75 -33.14 19.41
CA CYS A 637 -8.84 -32.69 18.34
C CYS A 637 -9.37 -32.96 16.93
N LEU A 638 -10.08 -34.07 16.72
CA LEU A 638 -10.43 -34.57 15.38
C LEU A 638 -11.94 -34.69 15.14
N ASN A 639 -12.75 -34.34 16.13
CA ASN A 639 -14.21 -34.47 16.14
C ASN A 639 -14.72 -35.90 15.84
N LYS A 640 -13.88 -36.92 16.08
CA LYS A 640 -14.16 -38.35 15.89
C LYS A 640 -13.47 -39.17 16.99
N THR A 641 -14.04 -40.29 17.38
CA THR A 641 -13.37 -41.24 18.29
C THR A 641 -12.23 -41.98 17.55
N PRO A 642 -11.21 -42.49 18.25
CA PRO A 642 -10.15 -43.30 17.63
C PRO A 642 -10.69 -44.50 16.84
N GLY A 643 -11.72 -45.18 17.36
CA GLY A 643 -12.38 -46.31 16.68
C GLY A 643 -13.02 -45.90 15.36
N ASN A 644 -13.89 -44.88 15.39
CA ASN A 644 -14.55 -44.37 14.18
C ASN A 644 -13.53 -43.82 13.17
N TYR A 645 -12.42 -43.24 13.66
CA TYR A 645 -11.33 -42.79 12.79
C TYR A 645 -10.67 -43.96 12.05
N ARG A 646 -10.40 -45.08 12.74
CA ARG A 646 -9.84 -46.31 12.15
C ARG A 646 -10.76 -46.88 11.08
N GLU A 647 -12.04 -47.06 11.38
CA GLU A 647 -13.04 -47.58 10.43
C GLU A 647 -13.12 -46.70 9.17
N SER A 648 -13.23 -45.38 9.35
CA SER A 648 -13.29 -44.45 8.22
C SER A 648 -12.00 -44.37 7.40
N SER A 649 -10.85 -44.73 7.97
CA SER A 649 -9.55 -44.68 7.29
C SER A 649 -9.24 -45.96 6.51
N ARG A 650 -9.80 -47.10 6.92
CA ARG A 650 -9.63 -48.40 6.24
C ARG A 650 -10.58 -48.59 5.04
N LEU A 651 -11.63 -47.78 4.94
CA LEU A 651 -12.64 -47.83 3.86
C LEU A 651 -12.24 -47.03 2.58
N GLY A 652 -10.99 -46.58 2.44
CA GLY A 652 -10.51 -45.77 1.32
C GLY A 652 -9.59 -46.47 0.29
N PHE A 653 -10.16 -47.44 -0.47
CA PHE A 653 -9.77 -48.02 -1.80
C PHE A 653 -8.49 -48.89 -2.00
N PRO A 654 -8.42 -49.80 -3.04
CA PRO A 654 -9.46 -50.48 -3.86
C PRO A 654 -9.22 -52.01 -4.17
N SER A 655 -10.22 -52.75 -4.67
CA SER A 655 -10.02 -53.76 -5.75
C SER A 655 -11.33 -54.18 -6.44
N ASN A 656 -11.34 -54.09 -7.78
CA ASN A 656 -12.17 -54.90 -8.69
C ASN A 656 -12.28 -56.36 -8.21
N ARG A 657 -13.50 -56.91 -8.21
CA ARG A 657 -13.88 -58.19 -8.83
C ARG A 657 -15.37 -58.48 -8.61
N ASP A 658 -16.06 -58.67 -9.73
CA ASP A 658 -17.08 -59.67 -10.00
C ASP A 658 -18.30 -59.76 -9.07
N SER A 659 -19.40 -59.14 -9.49
CA SER A 659 -20.70 -59.78 -9.84
C SER A 659 -21.74 -58.70 -10.13
#